data_AF-A0A6M7TR92-F1
#
_entry.id   AF-A0A6M7TR92-F1
#
_cell.length_a   1.000
_cell.length_b   1.000
_cell.length_c   1.000
_cell.angle_alpha   90.00
_cell.angle_beta   90.00
_cell.angle_gamma   90.00
#
_symmetry.space_group_name_H-M   'P 1'
#
loop_
_entity.id
_entity.type
_entity.pdbx_description
1 polymer ?
#
loop_
_entity_poly.entity_id
_entity_poly.type
_entity_poly.pdbx_seq_one_letter_code
_entity_poly.pdbx_strand_id
1 'polypeptide(L)'
;MAERRVALVMAEDDYRLVRPLANPIHDGEAMEAALKKLGFEVTLETNRDLRRMRRALDDFREDAKGADVALVYFSGHGVEISGDNRLLPVDADASSLDQLDKTSLPLEEVRDAVAATAKVGLIVLDACRSDPFSASSGEGRGATSLAKDVADKVKPGLGRVGRAENILFAFSAAPGETAADGTGQNSPFTTALTKYLGTDGLEIRSVLTLVQQEVYDLSRGKQLPYVESGLPKLFFAAAAKEQLPERERLLLAMADVTPEMRGEVEQIASDADMPLAPLYGALISSDANHLSADSLNARLREAADAFVKVRGEMKTLASDDPQVAELRRQAEEQLSLGAFDGARALLAKAADIDNVSRQALKGNFVSRTLSEAATRFLSGGAARADLDYATAISDYESVLALYGEAGQTSLNLEQADRQSRTLEELGILYTTVGNVEAAGRAFTALLTNLEQRSRQETDPSVKRDLAISHIKLANIKMVQGDLPTSLEHYEAARDMLRDLTASVPDEKGWLGDLAMANDKIGNVLATQGDVGAAAKAYQQSLSIKQKLADAEPNSAYLLRDLTITYDEIGDLARTAGQLDDAQTAFEESLRIRLLLAKNKPDDPERQRAVSVSHERIGDVLRERGDAAGALAAYSKSQAIAEELVRRDPNDTDLKRDLSISYAKIGNALNDQENWPAALASYQQALAVARELADDDPGNTDWQRDLSVCLEKVAGVLDAQGNVGGALENYQDSLAIVDRLAKLDPGNSDWQRDLSITLSEIGMLETKQRHFEGSKKAFEASLGIRQKLAHSDPNNAIWQFDLVQAYINYAYVAKDPKAVLTKALNLTLELDRTGRLAPRDKPTIKYLRGLLAKLNARKK
;
A
#
# COMPACT_ATOMS: atom_id res chain seq x y z
N MET A 1 35.27 57.52 22.08
CA MET A 1 36.67 57.22 21.74
C MET A 1 36.92 55.78 22.13
N ALA A 2 37.62 55.00 21.30
CA ALA A 2 37.95 53.63 21.63
C ALA A 2 38.87 53.60 22.86
N GLU A 3 38.63 52.68 23.78
CA GLU A 3 39.42 52.47 25.00
C GLU A 3 40.88 52.16 24.62
N ARG A 4 41.85 52.90 25.18
CA ARG A 4 43.27 52.64 24.89
C ARG A 4 43.81 51.62 25.89
N ARG A 5 44.31 50.49 25.39
CA ARG A 5 44.75 49.33 26.19
C ARG A 5 46.22 49.03 25.87
N VAL A 6 47.08 48.97 26.88
CA VAL A 6 48.54 48.75 26.71
C VAL A 6 48.97 47.56 27.56
N ALA A 7 49.82 46.68 27.02
CA ALA A 7 50.30 45.50 27.72
C ALA A 7 51.81 45.29 27.57
N LEU A 8 52.45 44.89 28.66
CA LEU A 8 53.82 44.36 28.69
C LEU A 8 53.76 42.87 29.02
N VAL A 9 54.29 42.05 28.14
CA VAL A 9 54.38 40.60 28.30
C VAL A 9 55.85 40.26 28.48
N MET A 10 56.21 39.66 29.61
CA MET A 10 57.56 39.21 29.93
C MET A 10 57.58 37.70 30.06
N ALA A 11 58.47 37.03 29.34
CA ALA A 11 58.57 35.58 29.35
C ALA A 11 60.04 35.12 29.47
N GLU A 12 60.31 34.35 30.51
CA GLU A 12 61.68 34.01 30.92
C GLU A 12 61.78 32.48 31.09
N ASP A 13 62.56 31.81 30.23
CA ASP A 13 62.75 30.35 30.23
C ASP A 13 64.22 29.89 30.24
N ASP A 14 65.15 30.69 29.68
CA ASP A 14 66.59 30.39 29.53
C ASP A 14 67.43 30.93 30.70
N TYR A 15 67.14 30.44 31.91
CA TYR A 15 67.83 30.86 33.13
C TYR A 15 69.29 30.35 33.18
N ARG A 16 70.22 31.22 33.56
CA ARG A 16 71.67 30.90 33.56
C ARG A 16 72.14 30.13 34.79
N LEU A 17 71.55 30.43 35.96
CA LEU A 17 72.03 29.97 37.28
C LEU A 17 70.95 29.23 38.09
N VAL A 18 69.71 29.26 37.63
CA VAL A 18 68.54 28.56 38.20
C VAL A 18 67.89 27.69 37.13
N ARG A 19 66.96 26.80 37.53
CA ARG A 19 66.40 25.79 36.62
C ARG A 19 65.66 26.39 35.41
N PRO A 20 65.95 25.99 34.16
CA PRO A 20 65.20 26.44 32.99
C PRO A 20 63.78 25.86 32.95
N LEU A 21 62.88 26.55 32.24
CA LEU A 21 61.48 26.17 32.05
C LEU A 21 61.21 25.84 30.57
N ALA A 22 60.17 25.07 30.24
CA ALA A 22 59.92 24.65 28.86
C ALA A 22 58.91 25.52 28.10
N ASN A 23 57.87 26.02 28.79
CA ASN A 23 56.73 26.70 28.16
C ASN A 23 56.66 28.24 28.28
N PRO A 24 57.44 28.98 29.12
CA PRO A 24 57.18 30.42 29.31
C PRO A 24 57.18 31.28 28.05
N ILE A 25 58.07 31.03 27.09
CA ILE A 25 58.06 31.76 25.81
C ILE A 25 56.79 31.46 25.01
N HIS A 26 56.40 30.19 24.87
CA HIS A 26 55.15 29.83 24.17
C HIS A 26 53.93 30.46 24.87
N ASP A 27 53.93 30.48 26.21
CA ASP A 27 52.88 31.12 26.99
C ASP A 27 52.83 32.64 26.74
N GLY A 28 53.99 33.30 26.68
CA GLY A 28 54.12 34.72 26.33
C GLY A 28 53.65 35.04 24.92
N GLU A 29 54.01 34.22 23.92
CA GLU A 29 53.57 34.36 22.53
C GLU A 29 52.05 34.15 22.37
N ALA A 30 51.49 33.14 23.05
CA ALA A 30 50.06 32.89 23.07
C ALA A 30 49.30 34.06 23.70
N MET A 31 49.83 34.63 24.79
CA MET A 31 49.25 35.78 25.45
C MET A 31 49.36 37.05 24.60
N GLU A 32 50.49 37.28 23.92
CA GLU A 32 50.66 38.38 22.97
C GLU A 32 49.59 38.33 21.88
N ALA A 33 49.38 37.16 21.28
CA ALA A 33 48.37 36.95 20.25
C ALA A 33 46.93 37.17 20.76
N ALA A 34 46.63 36.69 21.97
CA ALA A 34 45.32 36.88 22.60
C ALA A 34 45.04 38.36 22.91
N LEU A 35 46.00 39.08 23.48
CA LEU A 35 45.86 40.50 23.83
C LEU A 35 45.75 41.40 22.60
N LYS A 36 46.51 41.13 21.53
CA LYS A 36 46.38 41.85 20.25
C LYS A 36 44.98 41.71 19.66
N LYS A 37 44.36 40.52 19.72
CA LYS A 37 42.96 40.30 19.29
C LYS A 37 41.95 41.10 20.10
N LEU A 38 42.26 41.39 21.37
CA LEU A 38 41.44 42.19 22.29
C LEU A 38 41.74 43.69 22.25
N GLY A 39 42.56 44.13 21.29
CA GLY A 39 42.85 45.54 21.03
C GLY A 39 43.93 46.16 21.92
N PHE A 40 44.79 45.35 22.55
CA PHE A 40 45.94 45.87 23.30
C PHE A 40 47.11 46.22 22.36
N GLU A 41 47.79 47.33 22.66
CA GLU A 41 49.15 47.62 22.21
C GLU A 41 50.11 46.76 23.06
N VAL A 42 50.69 45.70 22.50
CA VAL A 42 51.48 44.71 23.27
C VAL A 42 52.97 44.81 22.95
N THR A 43 53.79 44.89 23.99
CA THR A 43 55.25 44.73 23.93
C THR A 43 55.62 43.39 24.57
N LEU A 44 56.24 42.49 23.80
CA LEU A 44 56.74 41.19 24.27
C LEU A 44 58.26 41.25 24.47
N GLU A 45 58.71 40.94 25.68
CA GLU A 45 60.11 40.85 26.06
C GLU A 45 60.44 39.43 26.54
N THR A 46 61.46 38.81 25.93
CA THR A 46 61.88 37.44 26.27
C THR A 46 63.34 37.37 26.70
N ASN A 47 63.62 36.50 27.67
CA ASN A 47 64.97 36.16 28.16
C ASN A 47 65.83 37.41 28.48
N ARG A 48 65.30 38.29 29.33
CA ARG A 48 65.90 39.57 29.71
C ARG A 48 66.60 39.49 31.07
N ASP A 49 67.75 40.15 31.15
CA ASP A 49 68.42 40.40 32.44
C ASP A 49 67.68 41.47 33.25
N LEU A 50 67.96 41.58 34.56
CA LEU A 50 67.27 42.53 35.45
C LEU A 50 67.28 43.97 34.91
N ARG A 51 68.40 44.39 34.31
CA ARG A 51 68.55 45.75 33.76
C ARG A 51 67.58 45.98 32.60
N ARG A 52 67.47 45.00 31.70
CA ARG A 52 66.56 45.04 30.55
C ARG A 52 65.11 44.91 30.98
N MET A 53 64.79 44.07 31.97
CA MET A 53 63.44 43.99 32.54
C MET A 53 63.00 45.32 33.15
N ARG A 54 63.84 45.98 33.96
CA ARG A 54 63.54 47.32 34.50
C ARG A 54 63.36 48.36 33.40
N ARG A 55 64.20 48.32 32.35
CA ARG A 55 64.04 49.21 31.20
C ARG A 55 62.71 48.98 30.48
N ALA A 56 62.33 47.72 30.24
CA ALA A 56 61.04 47.41 29.64
C ALA A 56 59.86 47.90 30.50
N LEU A 57 60.01 47.83 31.82
CA LEU A 57 59.02 48.37 32.75
C LEU A 57 58.94 49.91 32.70
N ASP A 58 60.08 50.60 32.58
CA ASP A 58 60.10 52.06 32.40
C ASP A 58 59.52 52.49 31.04
N ASP A 59 59.87 51.79 29.96
CA ASP A 59 59.32 52.03 28.63
C ASP A 59 57.79 51.80 28.64
N PHE A 60 57.32 50.72 29.28
CA PHE A 60 55.90 50.47 29.50
C PHE A 60 55.21 51.59 30.30
N ARG A 61 55.88 52.16 31.32
CA ARG A 61 55.31 53.27 32.10
C ARG A 61 55.09 54.52 31.27
N GLU A 62 55.98 54.83 30.33
CA GLU A 62 55.80 55.96 29.43
C GLU A 62 54.73 55.66 28.36
N ASP A 63 54.76 54.46 27.77
CA ASP A 63 53.83 54.08 26.70
C ASP A 63 52.37 53.94 27.20
N ALA A 64 52.19 53.40 28.40
CA ALA A 64 50.89 53.18 29.02
C ALA A 64 50.33 54.44 29.72
N LYS A 65 51.05 55.56 29.73
CA LYS A 65 50.61 56.78 30.40
C LYS A 65 49.28 57.29 29.84
N GLY A 66 48.26 57.34 30.70
CA GLY A 66 46.91 57.75 30.32
C GLY A 66 46.11 56.69 29.57
N ALA A 67 46.59 55.45 29.51
CA ALA A 67 45.81 54.31 29.03
C ALA A 67 44.60 54.08 29.95
N ASP A 68 43.52 53.55 29.38
CA ASP A 68 42.35 53.14 30.17
C ASP A 68 42.62 51.82 30.90
N VAL A 69 43.40 50.92 30.26
CA VAL A 69 43.83 49.63 30.82
C VAL A 69 45.32 49.43 30.61
N ALA A 70 46.03 49.07 31.68
CA ALA A 70 47.42 48.62 31.64
C ALA A 70 47.50 47.18 32.13
N LEU A 71 48.16 46.30 31.36
CA LEU A 71 48.33 44.90 31.72
C LEU A 71 49.81 44.52 31.74
N VAL A 72 50.27 43.87 32.81
CA VAL A 72 51.56 43.18 32.84
C VAL A 72 51.30 41.69 32.97
N TYR A 73 51.80 40.92 32.02
CA TYR A 73 51.83 39.47 32.08
C TYR A 73 53.27 39.02 32.28
N PHE A 74 53.53 38.18 33.28
CA PHE A 74 54.84 37.56 33.49
C PHE A 74 54.71 36.04 33.52
N SER A 75 55.51 35.36 32.72
CA SER A 75 55.66 33.90 32.72
C SER A 75 57.10 33.51 32.99
N GLY A 76 57.33 32.74 34.05
CA GLY A 76 58.68 32.43 34.51
C GLY A 76 58.73 32.00 35.98
N HIS A 77 59.89 32.14 36.62
CA HIS A 77 60.07 31.85 38.04
C HIS A 77 59.70 33.05 38.91
N GLY A 78 58.97 32.77 39.98
CA GLY A 78 58.60 33.73 41.01
C GLY A 78 58.86 33.14 42.39
N VAL A 79 59.37 33.95 43.31
CA VAL A 79 59.78 33.53 44.66
C VAL A 79 59.33 34.57 45.70
N GLU A 80 59.06 34.11 46.91
CA GLU A 80 58.83 34.97 48.08
C GLU A 80 60.12 35.02 48.91
N ILE A 81 60.69 36.21 49.10
CA ILE A 81 61.87 36.44 49.94
C ILE A 81 61.46 37.25 51.16
N SER A 82 61.48 36.64 52.35
CA SER A 82 61.12 37.30 53.62
C SER A 82 59.76 38.04 53.61
N GLY A 83 58.79 37.54 52.83
CA GLY A 83 57.46 38.13 52.68
C GLY A 83 57.28 39.02 51.43
N ASP A 84 58.36 39.32 50.70
CA ASP A 84 58.31 40.12 49.48
C ASP A 84 58.34 39.25 48.23
N ASN A 85 57.33 39.42 47.37
CA ASN A 85 57.22 38.71 46.10
C ASN A 85 58.19 39.27 45.06
N ARG A 86 58.94 38.37 44.40
CA ARG A 86 59.92 38.73 43.38
C ARG A 86 59.82 37.86 42.13
N LEU A 87 60.02 38.49 40.99
CA LEU A 87 60.09 37.85 39.67
C LEU A 87 61.57 37.68 39.29
N LEU A 88 61.92 36.52 38.75
CA LEU A 88 63.31 36.20 38.41
C LEU A 88 63.60 36.48 36.93
N PRO A 89 64.59 37.35 36.63
CA PRO A 89 65.19 37.46 35.30
C PRO A 89 66.12 36.27 34.97
N VAL A 90 66.57 36.13 33.71
CA VAL A 90 67.49 35.04 33.31
C VAL A 90 68.86 35.08 34.02
N ASP A 91 69.27 36.22 34.56
CA ASP A 91 70.51 36.40 35.31
C ASP A 91 70.33 36.35 36.84
N ALA A 92 69.16 35.91 37.33
CA ALA A 92 68.92 35.70 38.75
C ALA A 92 69.96 34.75 39.37
N ASP A 93 70.65 35.24 40.41
CA ASP A 93 71.73 34.53 41.09
C ASP A 93 71.32 34.13 42.51
N ALA A 94 71.10 32.83 42.72
CA ALA A 94 70.71 32.25 44.00
C ALA A 94 71.90 31.86 44.90
N SER A 95 73.12 32.30 44.59
CA SER A 95 74.33 31.96 45.36
C SER A 95 74.33 32.53 46.79
N SER A 96 73.59 33.61 47.05
CA SER A 96 73.36 34.18 48.39
C SER A 96 72.09 35.04 48.39
N LEU A 97 71.52 35.32 49.58
CA LEU A 97 70.36 36.22 49.71
C LEU A 97 70.63 37.62 49.12
N ASP A 98 71.81 38.19 49.37
CA ASP A 98 72.18 39.52 48.87
C ASP A 98 72.31 39.56 47.34
N GLN A 99 72.81 38.49 46.70
CA GLN A 99 72.86 38.40 45.25
C GLN A 99 71.47 38.18 44.63
N LEU A 100 70.66 37.31 45.23
CA LEU A 100 69.29 37.09 44.77
C LEU A 100 68.46 38.35 44.92
N ASP A 101 68.64 39.10 46.01
CA ASP A 101 67.99 40.40 46.22
C ASP A 101 68.44 41.45 45.19
N LYS A 102 69.69 41.40 44.72
CA LYS A 102 70.23 42.34 43.71
C LYS A 102 69.91 41.94 42.27
N THR A 103 69.59 40.68 42.02
CA THR A 103 69.37 40.10 40.69
C THR A 103 67.93 39.68 40.43
N SER A 104 67.00 40.02 41.31
CA SER A 104 65.55 39.80 41.15
C SER A 104 64.78 41.11 41.03
N LEU A 105 63.63 41.06 40.37
CA LEU A 105 62.72 42.20 40.22
C LEU A 105 61.62 42.13 41.29
N PRO A 106 61.53 43.08 42.23
CA PRO A 106 60.44 43.14 43.18
C PRO A 106 59.09 43.32 42.46
N LEU A 107 58.08 42.52 42.84
CA LEU A 107 56.73 42.65 42.29
C LEU A 107 56.12 44.02 42.59
N GLU A 108 56.56 44.66 43.68
CA GLU A 108 56.19 46.02 44.06
C GLU A 108 56.57 47.05 42.97
N GLU A 109 57.73 46.90 42.32
CA GLU A 109 58.14 47.78 41.20
C GLU A 109 57.17 47.65 40.03
N VAL A 110 56.74 46.42 39.72
CA VAL A 110 55.75 46.15 38.66
C VAL A 110 54.39 46.72 39.02
N ARG A 111 53.97 46.56 40.29
CA ARG A 111 52.71 47.14 40.78
C ARG A 111 52.72 48.66 40.67
N ASP A 112 53.79 49.31 41.11
CA ASP A 112 53.91 50.76 41.07
C ASP A 112 53.95 51.30 39.64
N ALA A 113 54.59 50.55 38.73
CA ALA A 113 54.57 50.85 37.30
C ALA A 113 53.14 50.82 36.72
N VAL A 114 52.37 49.78 37.02
CA VAL A 114 50.98 49.64 36.56
C VAL A 114 50.04 50.65 37.23
N ALA A 115 50.23 50.94 38.53
CA ALA A 115 49.43 51.90 39.28
C ALA A 115 49.59 53.35 38.75
N ALA A 116 50.76 53.68 38.22
CA ALA A 116 51.08 55.02 37.74
C ALA A 116 50.53 55.33 36.34
N THR A 117 50.09 54.33 35.57
CA THR A 117 49.84 54.46 34.12
C THR A 117 48.38 54.53 33.73
N ALA A 118 47.54 53.66 34.28
CA ALA A 118 46.18 53.45 33.82
C ALA A 118 45.12 53.48 34.93
N LYS A 119 43.87 53.66 34.52
CA LYS A 119 42.70 53.65 35.42
C LYS A 119 42.37 52.24 35.93
N VAL A 120 42.70 51.21 35.15
CA VAL A 120 42.53 49.79 35.49
C VAL A 120 43.86 49.09 35.22
N GLY A 121 44.42 48.48 36.27
CA GLY A 121 45.65 47.69 36.20
C GLY A 121 45.38 46.20 36.31
N LEU A 122 45.98 45.41 35.44
CA LEU A 122 45.93 43.95 35.48
C LEU A 122 47.35 43.41 35.59
N ILE A 123 47.63 42.62 36.62
CA ILE A 123 48.92 41.97 36.81
C ILE A 123 48.66 40.46 36.83
N VAL A 124 49.07 39.78 35.77
CA VAL A 124 48.84 38.36 35.56
C VAL A 124 50.18 37.64 35.65
N LEU A 125 50.30 36.74 36.61
CA LEU A 125 51.54 36.06 36.93
C LEU A 125 51.35 34.56 36.70
N ASP A 126 51.82 34.08 35.54
CA ASP A 126 52.01 32.65 35.28
C ASP A 126 53.38 32.19 35.79
N ALA A 127 53.63 32.52 37.04
CA ALA A 127 54.83 32.18 37.80
C ALA A 127 54.45 31.31 39.00
N CYS A 128 55.44 30.72 39.67
CA CYS A 128 55.32 29.62 40.67
C CYS A 128 55.43 28.22 40.07
N ARG A 129 56.30 28.02 39.08
CA ARG A 129 56.63 26.68 38.57
C ARG A 129 57.57 25.97 39.55
N SER A 130 57.82 24.68 39.31
CA SER A 130 58.64 23.75 40.10
C SER A 130 59.79 24.43 40.86
N ASP A 131 60.02 24.05 42.13
CA ASP A 131 61.05 24.65 42.99
C ASP A 131 62.31 25.02 42.19
N PRO A 132 62.55 26.33 41.94
CA PRO A 132 63.62 26.82 41.06
C PRO A 132 65.01 26.36 41.49
N PHE A 133 65.11 25.93 42.74
CA PHE A 133 66.34 25.63 43.44
C PHE A 133 66.45 24.18 43.92
N SER A 134 65.44 23.35 43.65
CA SER A 134 65.46 21.93 44.00
C SER A 134 66.47 21.16 43.15
N ALA A 135 67.42 20.48 43.81
CA ALA A 135 68.26 19.49 43.17
C ALA A 135 67.44 18.21 42.97
N SER A 136 66.92 17.97 41.76
CA SER A 136 66.39 16.66 41.42
C SER A 136 67.47 15.84 40.71
N SER A 137 67.73 14.68 41.28
CA SER A 137 68.63 13.63 40.84
C SER A 137 68.30 13.20 39.40
N GLY A 138 69.09 13.63 38.42
CA GLY A 138 68.98 13.16 37.03
C GLY A 138 69.56 14.13 36.00
N GLU A 139 70.81 13.85 35.59
CA GLU A 139 71.47 14.29 34.34
C GLU A 139 71.05 15.64 33.71
N GLY A 140 71.46 16.75 34.33
CA GLY A 140 71.46 18.07 33.70
C GLY A 140 72.32 19.06 34.48
N ARG A 141 73.46 19.48 33.92
CA ARG A 141 74.36 20.47 34.55
C ARG A 141 73.68 21.84 34.55
N GLY A 142 73.36 22.41 35.72
CA GLY A 142 73.02 23.85 35.77
C GLY A 142 72.23 24.41 36.96
N ALA A 143 71.82 23.65 37.97
CA ALA A 143 71.13 24.22 39.13
C ALA A 143 72.07 24.32 40.35
N THR A 144 72.39 25.53 40.77
CA THR A 144 73.11 25.79 42.03
C THR A 144 72.12 25.58 43.18
N SER A 145 72.35 24.61 44.07
CA SER A 145 71.52 24.45 45.27
C SER A 145 71.65 25.71 46.15
N LEU A 146 70.52 26.18 46.70
CA LEU A 146 70.49 27.31 47.63
C LEU A 146 71.55 27.14 48.73
N ALA A 147 72.32 28.19 48.99
CA ALA A 147 73.16 28.22 50.18
C ALA A 147 72.27 28.06 51.44
N LYS A 148 72.78 27.36 52.47
CA LYS A 148 72.00 26.89 53.64
C LYS A 148 71.27 28.03 54.39
N ASP A 149 71.80 29.24 54.31
CA ASP A 149 71.29 30.49 54.89
C ASP A 149 70.15 31.15 54.08
N VAL A 150 69.95 30.72 52.83
CA VAL A 150 68.92 31.20 51.89
C VAL A 150 67.65 30.33 51.96
N ALA A 151 67.82 29.02 52.18
CA ALA A 151 66.73 28.03 52.15
C ALA A 151 65.61 28.26 53.18
N ASP A 152 65.92 28.86 54.34
CA ASP A 152 64.91 29.11 55.39
C ASP A 152 64.09 30.39 55.14
N LYS A 153 64.52 31.26 54.22
CA LYS A 153 63.92 32.60 53.99
C LYS A 153 63.32 32.79 52.59
N VAL A 154 63.58 31.88 51.66
CA VAL A 154 63.04 31.88 50.31
C VAL A 154 62.04 30.75 50.17
N LYS A 155 60.81 31.08 49.78
CA LYS A 155 59.78 30.06 49.46
C LYS A 155 59.58 30.02 47.95
N PRO A 156 59.59 28.82 47.33
CA PRO A 156 59.15 28.66 45.95
C PRO A 156 57.70 29.13 45.80
N GLY A 157 57.43 29.83 44.70
CA GLY A 157 56.14 30.44 44.45
C GLY A 157 55.99 31.83 45.08
N LEU A 158 54.84 32.44 44.85
CA LEU A 158 54.53 33.79 45.26
C LEU A 158 53.62 33.75 46.50
N GLY A 159 53.96 34.57 47.48
CA GLY A 159 53.18 34.80 48.69
C GLY A 159 51.94 35.66 48.42
N ARG A 160 51.14 35.85 49.46
CA ARG A 160 49.95 36.71 49.39
C ARG A 160 50.34 38.16 49.10
N VAL A 161 49.68 38.77 48.13
CA VAL A 161 49.75 40.21 47.90
C VAL A 161 48.65 40.94 48.68
N GLY A 162 48.94 42.17 49.11
CA GLY A 162 47.94 43.04 49.72
C GLY A 162 46.97 43.63 48.68
N ARG A 163 45.85 44.16 49.15
CA ARG A 163 44.87 44.85 48.27
C ARG A 163 45.48 46.13 47.71
N ALA A 164 45.50 46.27 46.38
CA ALA A 164 45.91 47.49 45.68
C ALA A 164 44.70 48.14 45.01
N GLU A 165 44.48 49.45 45.20
CA GLU A 165 43.38 50.16 44.56
C GLU A 165 43.53 50.13 43.04
N ASN A 166 42.43 49.86 42.32
CA ASN A 166 42.37 49.84 40.86
C ASN A 166 43.25 48.77 40.16
N ILE A 167 43.84 47.83 40.91
CA ILE A 167 44.63 46.73 40.36
C ILE A 167 43.99 45.38 40.68
N LEU A 168 44.04 44.46 39.72
CA LEU A 168 43.75 43.04 39.91
C LEU A 168 45.03 42.23 39.71
N PHE A 169 45.29 41.32 40.64
CA PHE A 169 46.32 40.30 40.51
C PHE A 169 45.66 38.94 40.21
N ALA A 170 46.18 38.24 39.20
CA ALA A 170 45.84 36.85 38.90
C ALA A 170 47.10 36.00 38.92
N PHE A 171 47.10 34.93 39.70
CA PHE A 171 48.20 33.99 39.88
C PHE A 171 47.80 32.62 39.35
N SER A 172 48.72 31.91 38.70
CA SER A 172 48.43 30.59 38.15
C SER A 172 48.23 29.48 39.19
N ALA A 173 48.60 29.71 40.47
CA ALA A 173 48.37 28.80 41.60
C ALA A 173 48.04 29.57 42.89
N ALA A 174 47.58 28.85 43.93
CA ALA A 174 47.30 29.41 45.24
C ALA A 174 48.58 29.87 45.96
N PRO A 175 48.51 30.82 46.93
CA PRO A 175 49.69 31.31 47.64
C PRO A 175 50.49 30.19 48.29
N GLY A 176 51.75 30.04 47.90
CA GLY A 176 52.65 28.97 48.36
C GLY A 176 52.48 27.60 47.66
N GLU A 177 51.61 27.48 46.67
CA GLU A 177 51.48 26.30 45.81
C GLU A 177 52.22 26.47 44.47
N THR A 178 52.44 25.35 43.77
CA THR A 178 53.12 25.35 42.47
C THR A 178 52.16 25.14 41.31
N ALA A 179 52.33 25.91 40.24
CA ALA A 179 51.64 25.74 38.97
C ALA A 179 52.29 24.63 38.14
N ALA A 180 51.46 23.85 37.42
CA ALA A 180 51.95 22.83 36.49
C ALA A 180 52.45 23.45 35.18
N ASP A 181 53.57 22.96 34.66
CA ASP A 181 54.08 23.35 33.34
C ASP A 181 53.18 22.84 32.19
N GLY A 182 52.38 21.80 32.47
CA GLY A 182 51.50 21.13 31.52
C GLY A 182 52.20 20.04 30.70
N THR A 183 51.43 19.30 29.91
CA THR A 183 51.92 18.31 28.93
C THR A 183 51.69 18.74 27.47
N GLY A 184 51.06 19.90 27.27
CA GLY A 184 50.76 20.48 25.96
C GLY A 184 51.75 21.57 25.55
N GLN A 185 51.39 22.35 24.53
CA GLN A 185 52.22 23.46 24.02
C GLN A 185 52.30 24.67 24.98
N ASN A 186 51.30 24.85 25.84
CA ASN A 186 51.20 25.94 26.81
C ASN A 186 50.87 25.39 28.20
N SER A 187 51.09 26.19 29.25
CA SER A 187 50.65 25.86 30.61
C SER A 187 49.12 25.73 30.70
N PRO A 188 48.56 24.94 31.64
CA PRO A 188 47.12 24.84 31.83
C PRO A 188 46.47 26.20 32.10
N PHE A 189 47.16 27.06 32.85
CA PHE A 189 46.69 28.41 33.17
C PHE A 189 46.64 29.29 31.93
N THR A 190 47.71 29.34 31.13
CA THR A 190 47.73 30.15 29.90
C THR A 190 46.78 29.60 28.83
N THR A 191 46.62 28.28 28.75
CA THR A 191 45.62 27.63 27.89
C THR A 191 44.20 28.07 28.26
N ALA A 192 43.84 28.01 29.53
CA ALA A 192 42.52 28.43 30.00
C ALA A 192 42.34 29.97 29.88
N LEU A 193 43.35 30.75 30.24
CA LEU A 193 43.29 32.20 30.20
C LEU A 193 43.10 32.71 28.77
N THR A 194 43.91 32.27 27.81
CA THR A 194 43.77 32.70 26.41
C THR A 194 42.45 32.24 25.76
N LYS A 195 41.89 31.13 26.23
CA LYS A 195 40.57 30.64 25.81
C LYS A 195 39.43 31.54 26.30
N TYR A 196 39.44 31.96 27.57
CA TYR A 196 38.32 32.67 28.18
C TYR A 196 38.47 34.19 28.24
N LEU A 197 39.68 34.74 28.12
CA LEU A 197 39.93 36.18 28.22
C LEU A 197 39.14 36.99 27.19
N GLY A 198 38.85 36.41 26.03
CA GLY A 198 38.03 37.02 24.99
C GLY A 198 36.53 36.69 25.05
N THR A 199 36.03 36.16 26.17
CA THR A 199 34.61 35.78 26.26
C THR A 199 33.73 37.02 26.35
N ASP A 200 32.97 37.28 25.30
CA ASP A 200 31.98 38.35 25.25
C ASP A 200 30.95 38.23 26.40
N GLY A 201 30.62 39.33 27.06
CA GLY A 201 29.60 39.39 28.11
C GLY A 201 30.09 39.10 29.53
N LEU A 202 31.35 38.66 29.70
CA LEU A 202 31.89 38.36 31.02
C LEU A 202 32.81 39.46 31.53
N GLU A 203 32.56 39.85 32.77
CA GLU A 203 33.47 40.70 33.51
C GLU A 203 34.71 39.89 33.93
N ILE A 204 35.86 40.56 34.08
CA ILE A 204 37.17 39.94 34.23
C ILE A 204 37.29 38.99 35.42
N ARG A 205 36.58 39.23 36.53
CA ARG A 205 36.62 38.32 37.68
C ARG A 205 35.89 37.03 37.32
N SER A 206 34.74 37.12 36.65
CA SER A 206 34.00 35.96 36.13
C SER A 206 34.80 35.19 35.09
N VAL A 207 35.53 35.88 34.21
CA VAL A 207 36.50 35.26 33.29
C VAL A 207 37.56 34.50 34.09
N LEU A 208 38.13 35.11 35.13
CA LEU A 208 39.14 34.46 35.94
C LEU A 208 38.57 33.32 36.79
N THR A 209 37.30 33.38 37.18
CA THR A 209 36.57 32.26 37.79
C THR A 209 36.45 31.11 36.79
N LEU A 210 36.13 31.37 35.52
CA LEU A 210 36.15 30.33 34.47
C LEU A 210 37.54 29.72 34.30
N VAL A 211 38.57 30.55 34.28
CA VAL A 211 39.98 30.10 34.20
C VAL A 211 40.32 29.24 35.41
N GLN A 212 39.89 29.63 36.61
CA GLN A 212 40.08 28.83 37.83
C GLN A 212 39.46 27.44 37.70
N GLN A 213 38.19 27.38 37.29
CA GLN A 213 37.45 26.11 37.21
C GLN A 213 37.94 25.22 36.06
N GLU A 214 38.29 25.79 34.91
CA GLU A 214 38.86 25.02 33.80
C GLU A 214 40.26 24.47 34.14
N VAL A 215 41.12 25.26 34.79
CA VAL A 215 42.44 24.79 35.25
C VAL A 215 42.27 23.68 36.30
N TYR A 216 41.27 23.81 37.19
CA TYR A 216 40.93 22.79 38.16
C TYR A 216 40.48 21.49 37.47
N ASP A 217 39.60 21.56 36.46
CA ASP A 217 39.14 20.40 35.69
C ASP A 217 40.28 19.75 34.88
N LEU A 218 41.05 20.54 34.12
CA LEU A 218 42.19 20.07 33.32
C LEU A 218 43.29 19.44 34.17
N SER A 219 43.52 19.95 35.38
CA SER A 219 44.50 19.41 36.33
C SER A 219 43.97 18.22 37.14
N ARG A 220 42.70 17.83 36.96
CA ARG A 220 42.00 16.83 37.77
C ARG A 220 42.06 17.16 39.27
N GLY A 221 41.78 18.41 39.60
CA GLY A 221 41.73 18.95 40.96
C GLY A 221 43.07 19.31 41.59
N LYS A 222 44.18 19.26 40.85
CA LYS A 222 45.54 19.45 41.41
C LYS A 222 46.02 20.89 41.47
N GLN A 223 45.43 21.79 40.69
CA GLN A 223 45.86 23.18 40.59
C GLN A 223 44.63 24.09 40.61
N LEU A 224 44.64 25.10 41.49
CA LEU A 224 43.60 26.13 41.56
C LEU A 224 44.25 27.53 41.50
N PRO A 225 44.07 28.29 40.41
CA PRO A 225 44.56 29.67 40.30
C PRO A 225 43.99 30.59 41.39
N TYR A 226 44.75 31.60 41.80
CA TYR A 226 44.34 32.57 42.82
C TYR A 226 44.17 33.97 42.25
N VAL A 227 43.15 34.70 42.70
CA VAL A 227 42.82 36.04 42.20
C VAL A 227 42.60 36.98 43.38
N GLU A 228 43.27 38.12 43.36
CA GLU A 228 43.09 39.21 44.31
C GLU A 228 42.69 40.48 43.55
N SER A 229 41.50 41.03 43.81
CA SER A 229 40.97 42.12 42.99
C SER A 229 40.58 43.37 43.79
N GLY A 230 41.30 44.46 43.55
CA GLY A 230 40.98 45.80 44.05
C GLY A 230 40.21 46.70 43.08
N LEU A 231 39.71 46.17 41.96
CA LEU A 231 38.96 46.94 40.95
C LEU A 231 37.64 47.51 41.50
N PRO A 232 37.36 48.82 41.38
CA PRO A 232 36.15 49.44 41.92
C PRO A 232 34.92 49.33 41.00
N LYS A 233 35.10 48.96 39.73
CA LYS A 233 34.04 48.81 38.72
C LYS A 233 34.22 47.50 37.94
N LEU A 234 33.14 47.05 37.30
CA LEU A 234 33.17 45.92 36.37
C LEU A 234 34.07 46.27 35.18
N PHE A 235 35.03 45.39 34.87
CA PHE A 235 35.89 45.50 33.71
C PHE A 235 35.59 44.33 32.78
N PHE A 236 35.39 44.60 31.49
CA PHE A 236 35.11 43.59 30.47
C PHE A 236 36.26 43.57 29.46
N ALA A 237 36.90 42.42 29.33
CA ALA A 237 37.98 42.26 28.36
C ALA A 237 37.44 42.21 26.91
N ALA A 238 36.19 41.77 26.71
CA ALA A 238 35.52 41.66 25.40
C ALA A 238 34.09 42.29 25.42
N ALA A 239 33.36 42.29 24.29
CA ALA A 239 32.09 43.03 24.14
C ALA A 239 30.94 42.35 24.91
N ALA A 240 29.90 43.08 25.34
CA ALA A 240 28.80 42.48 26.11
C ALA A 240 27.79 41.70 25.23
N LYS A 241 27.37 40.49 25.66
CA LYS A 241 26.38 39.63 24.97
C LYS A 241 25.30 39.14 25.96
N GLU A 242 24.07 38.91 25.49
CA GLU A 242 22.89 38.65 26.34
C GLU A 242 22.82 37.26 27.00
N GLN A 243 23.49 36.22 26.48
CA GLN A 243 23.49 34.87 27.08
C GLN A 243 24.84 34.15 26.92
N LEU A 244 25.29 33.52 28.01
CA LEU A 244 26.54 32.73 28.08
C LEU A 244 26.32 31.30 27.57
N PRO A 245 27.32 30.67 26.92
CA PRO A 245 27.20 29.27 26.51
C PRO A 245 27.17 28.31 27.72
N GLU A 246 26.65 27.09 27.49
CA GLU A 246 26.31 26.12 28.55
C GLU A 246 27.53 25.69 29.39
N ARG A 247 28.67 25.46 28.75
CA ARG A 247 29.91 25.07 29.44
C ARG A 247 30.39 26.16 30.39
N GLU A 248 30.34 27.43 29.98
CA GLU A 248 30.75 28.58 30.78
C GLU A 248 29.78 28.78 31.96
N ARG A 249 28.47 28.61 31.74
CA ARG A 249 27.49 28.62 32.83
C ARG A 249 27.75 27.51 33.84
N LEU A 250 28.05 26.31 33.36
CA LEU A 250 28.40 25.16 34.20
C LEU A 250 29.64 25.45 35.04
N LEU A 251 30.71 25.94 34.43
CA LEU A 251 31.95 26.29 35.12
C LEU A 251 31.73 27.39 36.16
N LEU A 252 30.93 28.43 35.86
CA LEU A 252 30.60 29.46 36.85
C LEU A 252 29.82 28.87 38.04
N ALA A 253 28.83 28.01 37.77
CA ALA A 253 28.06 27.37 38.82
C ALA A 253 28.88 26.36 39.66
N MET A 254 29.92 25.74 39.08
CA MET A 254 30.87 24.90 39.83
C MET A 254 31.62 25.68 40.92
N ALA A 255 31.88 26.98 40.68
CA ALA A 255 32.55 27.83 41.66
C ALA A 255 31.72 28.07 42.94
N ASP A 256 30.40 28.00 42.83
CA ASP A 256 29.46 28.20 43.95
C ASP A 256 29.19 26.92 44.76
N VAL A 257 29.76 25.77 44.37
CA VAL A 257 29.59 24.47 45.04
C VAL A 257 30.46 24.38 46.31
N THR A 258 29.91 23.86 47.42
CA THR A 258 30.64 23.74 48.69
C THR A 258 31.77 22.70 48.62
N PRO A 259 32.83 22.82 49.46
CA PRO A 259 33.94 21.87 49.49
C PRO A 259 33.52 20.42 49.76
N GLU A 260 32.48 20.20 50.57
CA GLU A 260 31.97 18.86 50.90
C GLU A 260 31.31 18.22 49.68
N MET A 261 30.44 18.95 48.97
CA MET A 261 29.79 18.49 47.74
C MET A 261 30.81 18.24 46.62
N ARG A 262 31.87 19.05 46.58
CA ARG A 262 32.99 18.91 45.65
C ARG A 262 33.73 17.59 45.85
N GLY A 263 34.07 17.25 47.09
CA GLY A 263 34.75 16.00 47.42
C GLY A 263 33.92 14.75 47.06
N GLU A 264 32.60 14.82 47.22
CA GLU A 264 31.71 13.72 46.81
C GLU A 264 31.67 13.52 45.30
N VAL A 265 31.58 14.61 44.51
CA VAL A 265 31.60 14.55 43.05
C VAL A 265 32.92 13.96 42.53
N GLU A 266 34.04 14.38 43.11
CA GLU A 266 35.37 13.88 42.74
C GLU A 266 35.53 12.38 43.00
N GLN A 267 35.06 11.92 44.16
CA GLN A 267 35.11 10.50 44.51
C GLN A 267 34.27 9.65 43.56
N ILE A 268 33.03 10.07 43.28
CA ILE A 268 32.12 9.33 42.39
C ILE A 268 32.65 9.31 40.95
N ALA A 269 33.18 10.43 40.45
CA ALA A 269 33.77 10.48 39.11
C ALA A 269 34.99 9.56 38.98
N SER A 270 35.83 9.51 40.02
CA SER A 270 36.99 8.61 40.08
C SER A 270 36.56 7.14 40.12
N ASP A 271 35.57 6.79 40.94
CA ASP A 271 35.06 5.42 41.06
C ASP A 271 34.46 4.91 39.73
N ALA A 272 33.81 5.80 38.98
CA ALA A 272 33.16 5.49 37.70
C ALA A 272 34.06 5.68 36.45
N ASP A 273 35.32 6.07 36.62
CA ASP A 273 36.27 6.41 35.54
C ASP A 273 35.62 7.34 34.48
N MET A 274 35.14 8.49 34.95
CA MET A 274 34.49 9.50 34.12
C MET A 274 35.01 10.91 34.38
N PRO A 275 34.85 11.84 33.41
CA PRO A 275 35.15 13.25 33.63
C PRO A 275 34.30 13.83 34.78
N LEU A 276 34.78 14.91 35.40
CA LEU A 276 34.11 15.56 36.52
C LEU A 276 32.90 16.38 36.07
N ALA A 277 33.02 17.08 34.94
CA ALA A 277 32.03 18.04 34.45
C ALA A 277 30.60 17.49 34.30
N PRO A 278 30.36 16.26 33.80
CA PRO A 278 29.00 15.70 33.73
C PRO A 278 28.34 15.57 35.11
N LEU A 279 29.08 15.21 36.15
CA LEU A 279 28.52 15.10 37.51
C LEU A 279 28.25 16.47 38.11
N TYR A 280 29.08 17.48 37.84
CA TYR A 280 28.78 18.85 38.21
C TYR A 280 27.54 19.39 37.49
N GLY A 281 27.37 19.08 36.20
CA GLY A 281 26.17 19.44 35.46
C GLY A 281 24.92 18.81 36.06
N ALA A 282 25.00 17.52 36.41
CA ALA A 282 23.92 16.82 37.11
C ALA A 282 23.63 17.46 38.48
N LEU A 283 24.66 17.75 39.27
CA LEU A 283 24.55 18.39 40.58
C LEU A 283 23.78 19.72 40.50
N ILE A 284 24.19 20.59 39.59
CA ILE A 284 23.63 21.93 39.42
C ILE A 284 22.19 21.87 38.86
N SER A 285 21.92 20.94 37.94
CA SER A 285 20.57 20.75 37.38
C SER A 285 19.57 20.14 38.38
N SER A 286 20.05 19.45 39.42
CA SER A 286 19.21 18.68 40.35
C SER A 286 18.56 19.50 41.49
N ASP A 287 18.75 20.82 41.49
CA ASP A 287 18.32 21.75 42.55
C ASP A 287 18.77 21.27 43.94
N ALA A 288 20.07 20.94 44.04
CA ALA A 288 20.69 20.19 45.13
C ALA A 288 20.56 20.83 46.53
N ASN A 289 20.18 22.11 46.60
CA ASN A 289 20.08 22.90 47.83
C ASN A 289 19.02 22.38 48.83
N HIS A 290 18.16 21.44 48.42
CA HIS A 290 17.07 20.89 49.25
C HIS A 290 17.19 19.39 49.56
N LEU A 291 18.27 18.72 49.13
CA LEU A 291 18.46 17.28 49.30
C LEU A 291 19.31 16.97 50.54
N SER A 292 19.04 15.84 51.21
CA SER A 292 19.96 15.29 52.22
C SER A 292 21.22 14.76 51.55
N ALA A 293 22.35 14.71 52.28
CA ALA A 293 23.62 14.20 51.76
C ALA A 293 23.49 12.80 51.14
N ASP A 294 22.80 11.87 51.81
CA ASP A 294 22.56 10.51 51.27
C ASP A 294 21.75 10.51 49.97
N SER A 295 20.74 11.39 49.86
CA SER A 295 19.89 11.50 48.66
C SER A 295 20.65 12.14 47.49
N LEU A 296 21.53 13.11 47.79
CA LEU A 296 22.40 13.74 46.83
C LEU A 296 23.42 12.75 46.27
N ASN A 297 24.08 12.01 47.15
CA ASN A 297 25.06 10.99 46.79
C ASN A 297 24.44 9.90 45.89
N ALA A 298 23.25 9.41 46.26
CA ALA A 298 22.51 8.43 45.45
C ALA A 298 22.20 8.96 44.04
N ARG A 299 21.77 10.22 43.92
CA ARG A 299 21.48 10.84 42.62
C ARG A 299 22.73 11.07 41.78
N LEU A 300 23.84 11.47 42.39
CA LEU A 300 25.12 11.64 41.69
C LEU A 300 25.66 10.30 41.18
N ARG A 301 25.52 9.22 41.96
CA ARG A 301 25.85 7.86 41.50
C ARG A 301 24.93 7.39 40.38
N GLU A 302 23.63 7.65 40.48
CA GLU A 302 22.68 7.37 39.39
C GLU A 302 23.06 8.13 38.11
N ALA A 303 23.43 9.41 38.23
CA ALA A 303 23.90 10.21 37.10
C ALA A 303 25.21 9.68 36.51
N ALA A 304 26.14 9.21 37.35
CA ALA A 304 27.39 8.58 36.92
C ALA A 304 27.12 7.29 36.12
N ASP A 305 26.29 6.40 36.68
CA ASP A 305 25.90 5.14 36.05
C ASP A 305 25.19 5.39 34.71
N ALA A 306 24.28 6.36 34.67
CA ALA A 306 23.58 6.76 33.46
C ALA A 306 24.54 7.31 32.39
N PHE A 307 25.50 8.16 32.77
CA PHE A 307 26.49 8.69 31.86
C PHE A 307 27.38 7.58 31.27
N VAL A 308 27.91 6.69 32.13
CA VAL A 308 28.76 5.58 31.70
C VAL A 308 28.00 4.67 30.75
N LYS A 309 26.73 4.39 31.05
CA LYS A 309 25.85 3.58 30.20
C LYS A 309 25.63 4.24 28.83
N VAL A 310 25.24 5.52 28.80
CA VAL A 310 25.00 6.25 27.54
C VAL A 310 26.28 6.31 26.69
N ARG A 311 27.43 6.64 27.30
CA ARG A 311 28.74 6.63 26.63
C ARG A 311 29.08 5.25 26.06
N GLY A 312 28.77 4.18 26.80
CA GLY A 312 28.93 2.80 26.33
C GLY A 312 28.04 2.48 25.13
N GLU A 313 26.75 2.82 25.22
CA GLU A 313 25.78 2.60 24.14
C GLU A 313 26.14 3.39 22.87
N MET A 314 26.58 4.64 23.00
CA MET A 314 26.98 5.48 21.86
C MET A 314 28.13 4.88 21.04
N LYS A 315 29.04 4.12 21.67
CA LYS A 315 30.10 3.39 20.97
C LYS A 315 29.58 2.19 20.17
N THR A 316 28.45 1.63 20.58
CA THR A 316 27.84 0.45 19.93
C THR A 316 26.79 0.83 18.88
N LEU A 317 26.12 1.98 19.04
CA LEU A 317 25.05 2.47 18.18
C LEU A 317 25.60 3.34 17.04
N ALA A 318 26.44 2.75 16.20
CA ALA A 318 26.94 3.39 14.99
C ALA A 318 25.81 3.63 13.96
N SER A 319 25.94 4.71 13.17
CA SER A 319 25.07 4.96 12.01
C SER A 319 25.91 4.86 10.74
N ASP A 320 25.34 4.28 9.69
CA ASP A 320 25.95 4.25 8.35
C ASP A 320 25.83 5.61 7.64
N ASP A 321 24.94 6.49 8.11
CA ASP A 321 24.84 7.86 7.61
C ASP A 321 25.97 8.73 8.21
N PRO A 322 26.87 9.30 7.38
CA PRO A 322 28.03 10.05 7.87
C PRO A 322 27.66 11.31 8.67
N GLN A 323 26.53 11.95 8.36
CA GLN A 323 26.08 13.16 9.07
C GLN A 323 25.53 12.80 10.44
N VAL A 324 24.74 11.73 10.52
CA VAL A 324 24.23 11.20 11.80
C VAL A 324 25.38 10.72 12.68
N ALA A 325 26.36 10.02 12.10
CA ALA A 325 27.55 9.57 12.82
C ALA A 325 28.35 10.74 13.39
N GLU A 326 28.58 11.79 12.60
CA GLU A 326 29.29 12.98 13.05
C GLU A 326 28.52 13.74 14.14
N LEU A 327 27.19 13.91 14.02
CA LEU A 327 26.38 14.53 15.06
C LEU A 327 26.39 13.75 16.38
N ARG A 328 26.37 12.41 16.32
CA ARG A 328 26.49 11.56 17.51
C ARG A 328 27.88 11.69 18.15
N ARG A 329 28.94 11.77 17.34
CA ARG A 329 30.31 12.01 17.81
C ARG A 329 30.43 13.36 18.53
N GLN A 330 29.89 14.43 17.95
CA GLN A 330 29.85 15.76 18.57
C GLN A 330 29.01 15.76 19.86
N ALA A 331 27.91 15.01 19.91
CA ALA A 331 27.13 14.86 21.14
C ALA A 331 27.92 14.16 22.25
N GLU A 332 28.72 13.13 21.92
CA GLU A 332 29.60 12.45 22.89
C GLU A 332 30.65 13.41 23.48
N GLU A 333 31.22 14.29 22.65
CA GLU A 333 32.12 15.35 23.11
C GLU A 333 31.41 16.32 24.07
N GLN A 334 30.21 16.79 23.72
CA GLN A 334 29.41 17.69 24.58
C GLN A 334 29.03 17.04 25.91
N LEU A 335 28.64 15.75 25.89
CA LEU A 335 28.36 14.98 27.09
C LEU A 335 29.60 14.92 27.99
N SER A 336 30.78 14.66 27.42
CA SER A 336 32.03 14.59 28.19
C SER A 336 32.40 15.92 28.84
N LEU A 337 31.94 17.05 28.26
CA LEU A 337 32.09 18.40 28.80
C LEU A 337 30.98 18.81 29.79
N GLY A 338 30.01 17.94 30.07
CA GLY A 338 28.87 18.22 30.93
C GLY A 338 27.79 19.13 30.31
N ALA A 339 27.85 19.37 28.99
CA ALA A 339 26.87 20.16 28.25
C ALA A 339 25.72 19.28 27.74
N PHE A 340 24.82 18.91 28.65
CA PHE A 340 23.74 17.97 28.38
C PHE A 340 22.68 18.53 27.42
N ASP A 341 22.37 19.83 27.48
CA ASP A 341 21.40 20.44 26.57
C ASP A 341 21.95 20.46 25.15
N GLY A 342 23.22 20.87 25.00
CA GLY A 342 23.93 20.82 23.73
C GLY A 342 23.97 19.42 23.13
N ALA A 343 24.31 18.40 23.93
CA ALA A 343 24.32 17.01 23.48
C ALA A 343 22.94 16.51 23.03
N ARG A 344 21.88 16.77 23.81
CA ARG A 344 20.51 16.37 23.44
C ARG A 344 20.05 17.06 22.16
N ALA A 345 20.39 18.33 21.96
CA ALA A 345 20.05 19.05 20.73
C ALA A 345 20.74 18.43 19.49
N LEU A 346 21.99 17.99 19.61
CA LEU A 346 22.70 17.29 18.53
C LEU A 346 22.08 15.91 18.23
N LEU A 347 21.74 15.15 19.27
CA LEU A 347 21.06 13.85 19.11
C LEU A 347 19.65 14.00 18.51
N ALA A 348 18.92 15.06 18.87
CA ALA A 348 17.63 15.36 18.25
C ALA A 348 17.78 15.65 16.76
N LYS A 349 18.77 16.47 16.35
CA LYS A 349 19.09 16.70 14.93
C LYS A 349 19.44 15.40 14.19
N ALA A 350 20.22 14.52 14.82
CA ALA A 350 20.56 13.22 14.26
C ALA A 350 19.31 12.35 14.03
N ALA A 351 18.41 12.28 15.01
CA ALA A 351 17.14 11.57 14.88
C ALA A 351 16.21 12.19 13.83
N ASP A 352 16.21 13.52 13.69
CA ASP A 352 15.43 14.22 12.66
C ASP A 352 15.90 13.88 11.24
N ILE A 353 17.23 13.78 11.01
CA ILE A 353 17.79 13.32 9.73
C ILE A 353 17.27 11.92 9.39
N ASP A 354 17.38 10.98 10.33
CA ASP A 354 16.89 9.61 10.16
C ASP A 354 15.37 9.58 9.89
N ASN A 355 14.60 10.40 10.61
CA ASN A 355 13.15 10.50 10.40
C ASN A 355 12.80 11.05 9.01
N VAL A 356 13.45 12.15 8.57
CA VAL A 356 13.24 12.74 7.25
C VAL A 356 13.59 11.72 6.16
N SER A 357 14.73 11.04 6.28
CA SER A 357 15.15 9.99 5.35
C SER A 357 14.14 8.85 5.30
N ARG A 358 13.71 8.32 6.45
CA ARG A 358 12.70 7.26 6.55
C ARG A 358 11.37 7.67 5.92
N GLN A 359 10.89 8.89 6.16
CA GLN A 359 9.64 9.37 5.56
C GLN A 359 9.78 9.51 4.04
N ALA A 360 10.92 10.01 3.55
CA ALA A 360 11.21 10.08 2.11
C ALA A 360 11.28 8.68 1.47
N LEU A 361 11.91 7.71 2.13
CA LEU A 361 11.95 6.32 1.69
C LEU A 361 10.57 5.69 1.67
N LYS A 362 9.74 5.92 2.69
CA LYS A 362 8.35 5.45 2.72
C LYS A 362 7.53 6.05 1.56
N GLY A 363 7.67 7.35 1.31
CA GLY A 363 7.02 8.01 0.18
C GLY A 363 7.49 7.46 -1.17
N ASN A 364 8.80 7.23 -1.34
CA ASN A 364 9.38 6.64 -2.54
C ASN A 364 8.91 5.19 -2.73
N PHE A 365 8.92 4.37 -1.67
CA PHE A 365 8.40 3.00 -1.68
C PHE A 365 6.97 2.97 -2.22
N VAL A 366 6.06 3.73 -1.60
CA VAL A 366 4.66 3.82 -2.04
C VAL A 366 4.55 4.28 -3.50
N SER A 367 5.29 5.33 -3.87
CA SER A 367 5.27 5.84 -5.25
C SER A 367 5.76 4.80 -6.26
N ARG A 368 6.80 4.02 -5.93
CA ARG A 368 7.35 2.98 -6.79
C ARG A 368 6.44 1.77 -6.90
N THR A 369 5.86 1.31 -5.79
CA THR A 369 4.87 0.23 -5.76
C THR A 369 3.66 0.57 -6.64
N LEU A 370 3.14 1.80 -6.54
CA LEU A 370 2.01 2.24 -7.38
C LEU A 370 2.41 2.44 -8.86
N SER A 371 3.64 2.87 -9.12
CA SER A 371 4.17 2.96 -10.49
C SER A 371 4.33 1.57 -11.12
N GLU A 372 4.75 0.58 -10.34
CA GLU A 372 4.80 -0.82 -10.78
C GLU A 372 3.39 -1.34 -11.04
N ALA A 373 2.43 -1.10 -10.14
CA ALA A 373 1.03 -1.48 -10.33
C ALA A 373 0.45 -0.90 -11.64
N ALA A 374 0.74 0.38 -11.94
CA ALA A 374 0.34 0.98 -13.20
C ALA A 374 0.98 0.28 -14.43
N THR A 375 2.24 -0.13 -14.31
CA THR A 375 2.95 -0.85 -15.37
C THR A 375 2.38 -2.26 -15.58
N ARG A 376 2.06 -2.97 -14.49
CA ARG A 376 1.39 -4.27 -14.51
C ARG A 376 0.00 -4.19 -15.13
N PHE A 377 -0.77 -3.15 -14.82
CA PHE A 377 -2.07 -2.93 -15.46
C PHE A 377 -1.96 -2.81 -16.99
N LEU A 378 -0.97 -2.07 -17.48
CA LEU A 378 -0.71 -1.95 -18.92
C LEU A 378 -0.23 -3.26 -19.54
N SER A 379 0.62 -4.00 -18.84
CA SER A 379 1.09 -5.34 -19.24
C SER A 379 -0.08 -6.32 -19.37
N GLY A 380 -0.99 -6.34 -18.39
CA GLY A 380 -2.20 -7.17 -18.44
C GLY A 380 -3.12 -6.79 -19.60
N GLY A 381 -3.26 -5.49 -19.90
CA GLY A 381 -4.01 -5.01 -21.06
C GLY A 381 -3.38 -5.46 -22.40
N ALA A 382 -2.05 -5.44 -22.50
CA ALA A 382 -1.33 -5.92 -23.67
C ALA A 382 -1.48 -7.44 -23.86
N ALA A 383 -1.35 -8.21 -22.77
CA ALA A 383 -1.57 -9.66 -22.79
C ALA A 383 -3.02 -10.01 -23.20
N ARG A 384 -4.02 -9.27 -22.70
CA ARG A 384 -5.42 -9.43 -23.11
C ARG A 384 -5.62 -9.15 -24.60
N ALA A 385 -4.95 -8.13 -25.15
CA ALA A 385 -5.01 -7.82 -26.58
C ALA A 385 -4.36 -8.91 -27.45
N ASP A 386 -3.37 -9.62 -26.91
CA ASP A 386 -2.74 -10.82 -27.53
C ASP A 386 -3.53 -12.12 -27.26
N LEU A 387 -4.69 -12.02 -26.58
CA LEU A 387 -5.53 -13.15 -26.16
C LEU A 387 -4.85 -14.11 -25.17
N ASP A 388 -3.72 -13.72 -24.56
CA ASP A 388 -3.10 -14.44 -23.45
C ASP A 388 -3.79 -14.07 -22.13
N TYR A 389 -4.95 -14.69 -21.92
CA TYR A 389 -5.77 -14.43 -20.73
C TYR A 389 -5.10 -14.88 -19.42
N ALA A 390 -4.24 -15.89 -19.45
CA ALA A 390 -3.56 -16.37 -18.25
C ALA A 390 -2.56 -15.32 -17.73
N THR A 391 -1.74 -14.76 -18.62
CA THR A 391 -0.81 -13.68 -18.28
C THR A 391 -1.57 -12.42 -17.89
N ALA A 392 -2.65 -12.07 -18.62
CA ALA A 392 -3.47 -10.90 -18.29
C ALA A 392 -4.06 -10.97 -16.88
N ILE A 393 -4.62 -12.12 -16.50
CA ILE A 393 -5.14 -12.35 -15.14
C ILE A 393 -4.02 -12.19 -14.11
N SER A 394 -2.87 -12.84 -14.32
CA SER A 394 -1.73 -12.77 -13.38
C SER A 394 -1.22 -11.34 -13.17
N ASP A 395 -1.11 -10.55 -14.24
CA ASP A 395 -0.70 -9.15 -14.14
C ASP A 395 -1.73 -8.30 -13.38
N TYR A 396 -3.03 -8.45 -13.67
CA TYR A 396 -4.08 -7.70 -12.95
C TYR A 396 -4.22 -8.13 -11.48
N GLU A 397 -4.00 -9.40 -11.13
CA GLU A 397 -3.93 -9.82 -9.73
C GLU A 397 -2.74 -9.19 -9.01
N SER A 398 -1.59 -9.09 -9.68
CA SER A 398 -0.41 -8.42 -9.17
C SER A 398 -0.67 -6.93 -8.89
N VAL A 399 -1.48 -6.26 -9.72
CA VAL A 399 -1.92 -4.88 -9.46
C VAL A 399 -2.62 -4.78 -8.10
N LEU A 400 -3.59 -5.66 -7.82
CA LEU A 400 -4.34 -5.65 -6.55
C LEU A 400 -3.44 -5.95 -5.35
N ALA A 401 -2.49 -6.87 -5.49
CA ALA A 401 -1.50 -7.17 -4.45
C ALA A 401 -0.63 -5.95 -4.13
N LEU A 402 -0.12 -5.25 -5.17
CA LEU A 402 0.70 -4.04 -5.02
C LEU A 402 -0.08 -2.89 -4.36
N TYR A 403 -1.37 -2.74 -4.66
CA TYR A 403 -2.23 -1.79 -3.93
C TYR A 403 -2.32 -2.12 -2.44
N GLY A 404 -2.37 -3.40 -2.07
CA GLY A 404 -2.31 -3.86 -0.67
C GLY A 404 -0.97 -3.56 -0.01
N GLU A 405 0.14 -3.84 -0.70
CA GLU A 405 1.51 -3.59 -0.21
C GLU A 405 1.82 -2.10 0.01
N ALA A 406 1.22 -1.21 -0.79
CA ALA A 406 1.35 0.23 -0.62
C ALA A 406 0.78 0.73 0.74
N GLY A 407 0.03 -0.10 1.47
CA GLY A 407 -0.32 0.14 2.87
C GLY A 407 -1.15 1.40 3.13
N GLN A 408 -1.89 1.88 2.12
CA GLN A 408 -2.72 3.07 2.25
C GLN A 408 -4.07 2.70 2.88
N THR A 409 -4.35 3.25 4.06
CA THR A 409 -5.66 3.14 4.72
C THR A 409 -6.77 3.88 3.96
N SER A 410 -6.39 4.78 3.04
CA SER A 410 -7.30 5.50 2.15
C SER A 410 -6.60 5.76 0.80
N LEU A 411 -7.11 5.14 -0.26
CA LEU A 411 -6.73 5.45 -1.63
C LEU A 411 -7.28 6.83 -2.01
N ASN A 412 -6.52 7.59 -2.81
CA ASN A 412 -7.09 8.76 -3.48
C ASN A 412 -8.06 8.32 -4.59
N LEU A 413 -8.84 9.25 -5.13
CA LEU A 413 -9.88 8.94 -6.12
C LEU A 413 -9.33 8.25 -7.38
N GLU A 414 -8.19 8.69 -7.89
CA GLU A 414 -7.57 8.09 -9.08
C GLU A 414 -7.11 6.65 -8.82
N GLN A 415 -6.55 6.39 -7.64
CA GLN A 415 -6.11 5.07 -7.22
C GLN A 415 -7.30 4.12 -7.00
N ALA A 416 -8.36 4.61 -6.37
CA ALA A 416 -9.61 3.86 -6.20
C ALA A 416 -10.25 3.53 -7.56
N ASP A 417 -10.25 4.47 -8.50
CA ASP A 417 -10.76 4.28 -9.85
C ASP A 417 -9.97 3.20 -10.61
N ARG A 418 -8.62 3.26 -10.56
CA ARG A 418 -7.77 2.21 -11.17
C ARG A 418 -7.98 0.84 -10.52
N GLN A 419 -8.15 0.79 -9.20
CA GLN A 419 -8.45 -0.48 -8.51
C GLN A 419 -9.79 -1.05 -8.97
N SER A 420 -10.83 -0.22 -9.08
CA SER A 420 -12.13 -0.63 -9.62
C SER A 420 -12.02 -1.13 -11.06
N ARG A 421 -11.32 -0.42 -11.95
CA ARG A 421 -11.08 -0.89 -13.33
C ARG A 421 -10.35 -2.23 -13.37
N THR A 422 -9.37 -2.43 -12.50
CA THR A 422 -8.63 -3.71 -12.39
C THR A 422 -9.56 -4.85 -11.98
N LEU A 423 -10.45 -4.62 -11.01
CA LEU A 423 -11.44 -5.61 -10.58
C LEU A 423 -12.46 -5.92 -11.69
N GLU A 424 -12.87 -4.90 -12.45
CA GLU A 424 -13.75 -5.08 -13.59
C GLU A 424 -13.10 -5.94 -14.69
N GLU A 425 -11.85 -5.66 -15.03
CA GLU A 425 -11.05 -6.44 -15.99
C GLU A 425 -10.89 -7.90 -15.55
N LEU A 426 -10.54 -8.13 -14.29
CA LEU A 426 -10.47 -9.49 -13.72
C LEU A 426 -11.81 -10.20 -13.78
N GLY A 427 -12.90 -9.53 -13.40
CA GLY A 427 -14.24 -10.11 -13.46
C GLY A 427 -14.61 -10.55 -14.87
N ILE A 428 -14.33 -9.72 -15.87
CA ILE A 428 -14.56 -10.04 -17.29
C ILE A 428 -13.69 -11.23 -17.73
N LEU A 429 -12.38 -11.19 -17.48
CA LEU A 429 -11.46 -12.24 -17.88
C LEU A 429 -11.79 -13.58 -17.23
N TYR A 430 -12.10 -13.59 -15.93
CA TYR A 430 -12.53 -14.79 -15.22
C TYR A 430 -13.83 -15.37 -15.79
N THR A 431 -14.75 -14.50 -16.22
CA THR A 431 -15.97 -14.95 -16.93
C THR A 431 -15.61 -15.61 -18.26
N THR A 432 -14.71 -14.99 -19.03
CA THR A 432 -14.27 -15.50 -20.34
C THR A 432 -13.61 -16.87 -20.26
N VAL A 433 -12.76 -17.10 -19.24
CA VAL A 433 -12.10 -18.41 -19.05
C VAL A 433 -12.96 -19.44 -18.29
N GLY A 434 -14.22 -19.10 -17.98
CA GLY A 434 -15.16 -20.00 -17.30
C GLY A 434 -14.94 -20.16 -15.79
N ASN A 435 -14.10 -19.32 -15.16
CA ASN A 435 -13.90 -19.32 -13.70
C ASN A 435 -14.95 -18.44 -13.02
N VAL A 436 -16.18 -18.95 -12.96
CA VAL A 436 -17.37 -18.23 -12.47
C VAL A 436 -17.24 -17.81 -10.99
N GLU A 437 -16.53 -18.59 -10.18
CA GLU A 437 -16.32 -18.28 -8.75
C GLU A 437 -15.40 -17.07 -8.55
N ALA A 438 -14.26 -17.04 -9.27
CA ALA A 438 -13.33 -15.92 -9.22
C ALA A 438 -13.94 -14.65 -9.83
N ALA A 439 -14.70 -14.77 -10.93
CA ALA A 439 -15.46 -13.67 -11.50
C ALA A 439 -16.44 -13.06 -10.48
N GLY A 440 -17.17 -13.91 -9.75
CA GLY A 440 -18.06 -13.49 -8.68
C GLY A 440 -17.35 -12.68 -7.60
N ARG A 441 -16.20 -13.15 -7.10
CA ARG A 441 -15.40 -12.42 -6.11
C ARG A 441 -14.92 -11.06 -6.62
N ALA A 442 -14.43 -11.00 -7.86
CA ALA A 442 -13.95 -9.76 -8.46
C ALA A 442 -15.07 -8.71 -8.58
N PHE A 443 -16.26 -9.11 -9.09
CA PHE A 443 -17.40 -8.19 -9.20
C PHE A 443 -17.99 -7.81 -7.84
N THR A 444 -17.98 -8.68 -6.83
CA THR A 444 -18.39 -8.30 -5.46
C THR A 444 -17.44 -7.28 -4.83
N ALA A 445 -16.12 -7.44 -5.02
CA ALA A 445 -15.15 -6.46 -4.56
C ALA A 445 -15.30 -5.12 -5.31
N LEU A 446 -15.53 -5.17 -6.64
CA LEU A 446 -15.84 -3.98 -7.44
C LEU A 446 -17.08 -3.25 -6.91
N LEU A 447 -18.15 -3.99 -6.63
CA LEU A 447 -19.38 -3.45 -6.08
C LEU A 447 -19.12 -2.70 -4.76
N THR A 448 -18.36 -3.32 -3.85
CA THR A 448 -18.01 -2.74 -2.55
C THR A 448 -17.25 -1.40 -2.73
N ASN A 449 -16.29 -1.36 -3.66
CA ASN A 449 -15.54 -0.15 -3.97
C ASN A 449 -16.44 0.96 -4.54
N LEU A 450 -17.32 0.63 -5.49
CA LEU A 450 -18.23 1.58 -6.11
C LEU A 450 -19.32 2.07 -5.14
N GLU A 451 -19.80 1.24 -4.22
CA GLU A 451 -20.73 1.66 -3.16
C GLU A 451 -20.08 2.68 -2.23
N GLN A 452 -18.85 2.43 -1.78
CA GLN A 452 -18.11 3.37 -0.94
C GLN A 452 -17.90 4.69 -1.69
N ARG A 453 -17.50 4.62 -2.96
CA ARG A 453 -17.28 5.80 -3.81
C ARG A 453 -18.58 6.59 -4.04
N SER A 454 -19.70 5.91 -4.32
CA SER A 454 -21.00 6.54 -4.52
C SER A 454 -21.53 7.27 -3.27
N ARG A 455 -21.00 6.99 -2.07
CA ARG A 455 -21.34 7.74 -0.85
C ARG A 455 -20.51 9.02 -0.70
N GLN A 456 -19.35 9.08 -1.35
CA GLN A 456 -18.40 10.18 -1.26
C GLN A 456 -18.52 11.16 -2.43
N GLU A 457 -18.95 10.67 -3.60
CA GLU A 457 -19.09 11.45 -4.82
C GLU A 457 -20.56 11.69 -5.19
N THR A 458 -20.82 12.85 -5.80
CA THR A 458 -22.14 13.23 -6.32
C THR A 458 -22.27 13.00 -7.82
N ASP A 459 -21.22 12.55 -8.49
CA ASP A 459 -21.24 12.27 -9.93
C ASP A 459 -22.23 11.13 -10.24
N PRO A 460 -23.29 11.38 -11.02
CA PRO A 460 -24.28 10.36 -11.36
C PRO A 460 -23.69 9.15 -12.11
N SER A 461 -22.56 9.32 -12.81
CA SER A 461 -21.89 8.23 -13.55
C SER A 461 -21.39 7.13 -12.61
N VAL A 462 -20.96 7.45 -11.38
CA VAL A 462 -20.53 6.45 -10.39
C VAL A 462 -21.70 5.55 -9.97
N LYS A 463 -22.90 6.12 -9.82
CA LYS A 463 -24.12 5.34 -9.53
C LYS A 463 -24.50 4.45 -10.71
N ARG A 464 -24.31 4.93 -11.94
CA ARG A 464 -24.51 4.13 -13.15
C ARG A 464 -23.54 2.94 -13.17
N ASP A 465 -22.25 3.17 -12.93
CA ASP A 465 -21.22 2.12 -12.89
C ASP A 465 -21.50 1.08 -11.80
N LEU A 466 -22.01 1.52 -10.64
CA LEU A 466 -22.48 0.63 -9.58
C LEU A 466 -23.66 -0.24 -10.05
N ALA A 467 -24.65 0.35 -10.74
CA ALA A 467 -25.78 -0.39 -11.29
C ALA A 467 -25.33 -1.40 -12.38
N ILE A 468 -24.41 -1.02 -13.26
CA ILE A 468 -23.84 -1.94 -14.26
C ILE A 468 -23.06 -3.08 -13.58
N SER A 469 -22.36 -2.80 -12.48
CA SER A 469 -21.65 -3.83 -11.71
C SER A 469 -22.61 -4.82 -11.05
N HIS A 470 -23.78 -4.36 -10.57
CA HIS A 470 -24.86 -5.24 -10.16
C HIS A 470 -25.35 -6.15 -11.29
N ILE A 471 -25.54 -5.63 -12.51
CA ILE A 471 -25.92 -6.45 -13.68
C ILE A 471 -24.85 -7.51 -13.98
N LYS A 472 -23.56 -7.16 -13.91
CA LYS A 472 -22.45 -8.10 -14.13
C LYS A 472 -22.45 -9.22 -13.08
N LEU A 473 -22.57 -8.88 -11.80
CA LEU A 473 -22.65 -9.87 -10.72
C LEU A 473 -23.91 -10.74 -10.83
N ALA A 474 -25.04 -10.16 -11.23
CA ALA A 474 -26.28 -10.90 -11.48
C ALA A 474 -26.11 -11.93 -12.60
N ASN A 475 -25.46 -11.58 -13.72
CA ASN A 475 -25.16 -12.56 -14.78
C ASN A 475 -24.32 -13.73 -14.24
N ILE A 476 -23.33 -13.47 -13.36
CA ILE A 476 -22.55 -14.54 -12.72
C ILE A 476 -23.43 -15.43 -11.84
N LYS A 477 -24.32 -14.84 -11.04
CA LYS A 477 -25.26 -15.60 -10.19
C LYS A 477 -26.22 -16.46 -11.00
N MET A 478 -26.69 -15.94 -12.13
CA MET A 478 -27.51 -16.68 -13.08
C MET A 478 -26.77 -17.89 -13.64
N VAL A 479 -25.51 -17.74 -14.05
CA VAL A 479 -24.66 -18.85 -14.52
C VAL A 479 -24.40 -19.88 -13.41
N GLN A 480 -24.32 -19.45 -12.14
CA GLN A 480 -24.24 -20.34 -10.98
C GLN A 480 -25.56 -21.07 -10.67
N GLY A 481 -26.66 -20.75 -11.36
CA GLY A 481 -27.99 -21.28 -11.06
C GLY A 481 -28.69 -20.62 -9.87
N ASP A 482 -28.09 -19.59 -9.27
CA ASP A 482 -28.65 -18.83 -8.15
C ASP A 482 -29.59 -17.73 -8.67
N LEU A 483 -30.74 -18.18 -9.18
CA LEU A 483 -31.76 -17.30 -9.75
C LEU A 483 -32.30 -16.26 -8.75
N PRO A 484 -32.54 -16.57 -7.45
CA PRO A 484 -33.00 -15.59 -6.48
C PRO A 484 -32.00 -14.43 -6.29
N THR A 485 -30.72 -14.70 -6.02
CA THR A 485 -29.73 -13.63 -5.83
C THR A 485 -29.42 -12.92 -7.14
N SER A 486 -29.48 -13.61 -8.29
CA SER A 486 -29.42 -12.95 -9.59
C SER A 486 -30.54 -11.93 -9.76
N LEU A 487 -31.78 -12.27 -9.40
CA LEU A 487 -32.92 -11.38 -9.51
C LEU A 487 -32.74 -10.15 -8.61
N GLU A 488 -32.37 -10.35 -7.34
CA GLU A 488 -32.11 -9.25 -6.38
C GLU A 488 -31.13 -8.21 -6.92
N HIS A 489 -30.01 -8.66 -7.52
CA HIS A 489 -29.03 -7.75 -8.11
C HIS A 489 -29.54 -7.04 -9.37
N TYR A 490 -30.29 -7.71 -10.25
CA TYR A 490 -30.90 -7.02 -11.39
C TYR A 490 -31.94 -5.98 -10.95
N GLU A 491 -32.73 -6.27 -9.92
CA GLU A 491 -33.71 -5.34 -9.38
C GLU A 491 -33.04 -4.12 -8.72
N ALA A 492 -31.94 -4.33 -7.98
CA ALA A 492 -31.13 -3.25 -7.44
C ALA A 492 -30.59 -2.35 -8.56
N ALA A 493 -30.05 -2.94 -9.64
CA ALA A 493 -29.60 -2.18 -10.80
C ALA A 493 -30.73 -1.39 -11.47
N ARG A 494 -31.89 -2.03 -11.70
CA ARG A 494 -33.09 -1.40 -12.28
C ARG A 494 -33.52 -0.19 -11.44
N ASP A 495 -33.59 -0.33 -10.13
CA ASP A 495 -34.06 0.75 -9.26
C ASP A 495 -33.09 1.93 -9.25
N MET A 496 -31.77 1.68 -9.22
CA MET A 496 -30.75 2.73 -9.37
C MET A 496 -30.85 3.45 -10.72
N LEU A 497 -30.98 2.70 -11.81
CA LEU A 497 -31.08 3.25 -13.17
C LEU A 497 -32.39 4.01 -13.39
N ARG A 498 -33.50 3.56 -12.78
CA ARG A 498 -34.78 4.29 -12.80
C ARG A 498 -34.64 5.65 -12.12
N ASP A 499 -34.00 5.70 -10.95
CA ASP A 499 -33.82 6.94 -10.22
C ASP A 499 -32.86 7.89 -10.97
N LEU A 500 -31.80 7.35 -11.58
CA LEU A 500 -30.86 8.11 -12.43
C LEU A 500 -31.55 8.71 -13.66
N THR A 501 -32.28 7.91 -14.42
CA THR A 501 -32.97 8.36 -15.64
C THR A 501 -34.12 9.32 -15.35
N ALA A 502 -34.73 9.26 -14.15
CA ALA A 502 -35.67 10.30 -13.70
C ALA A 502 -34.98 11.64 -13.42
N SER A 503 -33.73 11.61 -12.93
CA SER A 503 -32.95 12.81 -12.63
C SER A 503 -32.29 13.45 -13.87
N VAL A 504 -31.93 12.63 -14.86
CA VAL A 504 -31.30 13.07 -16.12
C VAL A 504 -31.98 12.38 -17.31
N PRO A 505 -33.19 12.84 -17.71
CA PRO A 505 -34.03 12.13 -18.69
C PRO A 505 -33.49 12.15 -20.13
N ASP A 506 -32.56 13.06 -20.45
CA ASP A 506 -32.00 13.19 -21.79
C ASP A 506 -30.82 12.24 -22.05
N GLU A 507 -30.29 11.58 -21.01
CA GLU A 507 -29.18 10.61 -21.13
C GLU A 507 -29.67 9.25 -21.66
N LYS A 508 -29.80 9.17 -22.99
CA LYS A 508 -30.31 7.99 -23.71
C LYS A 508 -29.55 6.69 -23.38
N GLY A 509 -28.25 6.77 -23.11
CA GLY A 509 -27.45 5.61 -22.73
C GLY A 509 -27.96 4.93 -21.46
N TRP A 510 -28.35 5.73 -20.46
CA TRP A 510 -28.84 5.21 -19.18
C TRP A 510 -30.26 4.65 -19.30
N LEU A 511 -31.08 5.20 -20.21
CA LEU A 511 -32.36 4.59 -20.57
C LEU A 511 -32.15 3.21 -21.21
N GLY A 512 -31.14 3.07 -22.08
CA GLY A 512 -30.74 1.77 -22.63
C GLY A 512 -30.35 0.76 -21.55
N ASP A 513 -29.54 1.20 -20.57
CA ASP A 513 -29.15 0.35 -19.44
C ASP A 513 -30.36 -0.08 -18.59
N LEU A 514 -31.33 0.83 -18.37
CA LEU A 514 -32.57 0.52 -17.67
C LEU A 514 -33.42 -0.50 -18.43
N ALA A 515 -33.52 -0.38 -19.76
CA ALA A 515 -34.22 -1.35 -20.59
C ALA A 515 -33.56 -2.74 -20.49
N MET A 516 -32.22 -2.79 -20.59
CA MET A 516 -31.45 -4.01 -20.43
C MET A 516 -31.67 -4.67 -19.07
N ALA A 517 -31.70 -3.90 -17.97
CA ALA A 517 -32.00 -4.45 -16.65
C ALA A 517 -33.39 -5.09 -16.59
N ASN A 518 -34.40 -4.46 -17.23
CA ASN A 518 -35.75 -5.02 -17.30
C ASN A 518 -35.83 -6.30 -18.16
N ASP A 519 -35.12 -6.38 -19.29
CA ASP A 519 -35.04 -7.62 -20.07
C ASP A 519 -34.41 -8.75 -19.25
N LYS A 520 -33.31 -8.46 -18.54
CA LYS A 520 -32.64 -9.45 -17.68
C LYS A 520 -33.53 -9.97 -16.55
N ILE A 521 -34.30 -9.08 -15.92
CA ILE A 521 -35.32 -9.45 -14.93
C ILE A 521 -36.38 -10.34 -15.58
N GLY A 522 -36.87 -9.96 -16.75
CA GLY A 522 -37.82 -10.76 -17.54
C GLY A 522 -37.30 -12.18 -17.79
N ASN A 523 -36.06 -12.33 -18.22
CA ASN A 523 -35.44 -13.62 -18.51
C ASN A 523 -35.34 -14.51 -17.25
N VAL A 524 -34.94 -13.94 -16.11
CA VAL A 524 -34.87 -14.70 -14.84
C VAL A 524 -36.26 -15.13 -14.38
N LEU A 525 -37.25 -14.24 -14.41
CA LEU A 525 -38.63 -14.54 -14.02
C LEU A 525 -39.27 -15.58 -14.95
N ALA A 526 -39.03 -15.48 -16.26
CA ALA A 526 -39.48 -16.47 -17.23
C ALA A 526 -38.87 -17.85 -16.93
N THR A 527 -37.57 -17.90 -16.60
CA THR A 527 -36.89 -19.14 -16.19
C THR A 527 -37.45 -19.73 -14.90
N GLN A 528 -37.88 -18.87 -13.96
CA GLN A 528 -38.58 -19.29 -12.73
C GLN A 528 -40.04 -19.71 -12.96
N GLY A 529 -40.58 -19.49 -14.17
CA GLY A 529 -41.97 -19.78 -14.52
C GLY A 529 -42.98 -18.71 -14.11
N ASP A 530 -42.54 -17.54 -13.62
CA ASP A 530 -43.42 -16.40 -13.33
C ASP A 530 -43.71 -15.59 -14.61
N VAL A 531 -44.56 -16.17 -15.45
CA VAL A 531 -44.94 -15.60 -16.76
C VAL A 531 -45.52 -14.18 -16.61
N GLY A 532 -46.31 -13.93 -15.58
CA GLY A 532 -46.97 -12.63 -15.39
C GLY A 532 -45.98 -11.53 -15.05
N ALA A 533 -45.06 -11.79 -14.12
CA ALA A 533 -44.02 -10.83 -13.76
C ALA A 533 -43.01 -10.64 -14.90
N ALA A 534 -42.63 -11.71 -15.59
CA ALA A 534 -41.75 -11.65 -16.76
C ALA A 534 -42.33 -10.76 -17.87
N ALA A 535 -43.61 -10.97 -18.23
CA ALA A 535 -44.30 -10.16 -19.23
C ALA A 535 -44.30 -8.68 -18.85
N LYS A 536 -44.53 -8.35 -17.57
CA LYS A 536 -44.48 -6.96 -17.09
C LYS A 536 -43.09 -6.33 -17.26
N ALA A 537 -42.03 -7.06 -16.93
CA ALA A 537 -40.65 -6.59 -17.07
C ALA A 537 -40.31 -6.34 -18.56
N TYR A 538 -40.64 -7.27 -19.46
CA TYR A 538 -40.42 -7.07 -20.89
C TYR A 538 -41.21 -5.90 -21.45
N GLN A 539 -42.46 -5.68 -21.01
CA GLN A 539 -43.25 -4.51 -21.44
C GLN A 539 -42.64 -3.18 -21.00
N GLN A 540 -42.01 -3.13 -19.80
CA GLN A 540 -41.28 -1.95 -19.35
C GLN A 540 -40.05 -1.70 -20.23
N SER A 541 -39.28 -2.74 -20.56
CA SER A 541 -38.15 -2.65 -21.49
C SER A 541 -38.60 -2.19 -22.87
N LEU A 542 -39.65 -2.82 -23.43
CA LEU A 542 -40.20 -2.53 -24.75
C LEU A 542 -40.60 -1.04 -24.87
N SER A 543 -41.28 -0.49 -23.85
CA SER A 543 -41.67 0.91 -23.84
C SER A 543 -40.47 1.87 -23.93
N ILE A 544 -39.35 1.53 -23.28
CA ILE A 544 -38.13 2.34 -23.31
C ILE A 544 -37.43 2.20 -24.67
N LYS A 545 -37.23 0.97 -25.15
CA LYS A 545 -36.55 0.72 -26.43
C LYS A 545 -37.33 1.31 -27.61
N GLN A 546 -38.66 1.27 -27.58
CA GLN A 546 -39.50 1.92 -28.58
C GLN A 546 -39.26 3.43 -28.61
N LYS A 547 -39.25 4.10 -27.45
CA LYS A 547 -38.94 5.53 -27.37
C LYS A 547 -37.56 5.87 -27.91
N LEU A 548 -36.55 5.04 -27.60
CA LEU A 548 -35.19 5.23 -28.11
C LEU A 548 -35.13 5.04 -29.64
N ALA A 549 -35.76 4.00 -30.16
CA ALA A 549 -35.85 3.73 -31.59
C ALA A 549 -36.63 4.83 -32.35
N ASP A 550 -37.71 5.36 -31.77
CA ASP A 550 -38.49 6.46 -32.36
C ASP A 550 -37.69 7.77 -32.40
N ALA A 551 -36.85 8.01 -31.39
CA ALA A 551 -35.96 9.17 -31.35
C ALA A 551 -34.82 9.08 -32.38
N GLU A 552 -34.40 7.87 -32.76
CA GLU A 552 -33.32 7.60 -33.71
C GLU A 552 -33.70 6.48 -34.69
N PRO A 553 -34.66 6.73 -35.61
CA PRO A 553 -35.29 5.69 -36.44
C PRO A 553 -34.35 5.04 -37.45
N ASN A 554 -33.17 5.63 -37.68
CA ASN A 554 -32.14 5.09 -38.56
C ASN A 554 -31.05 4.31 -37.80
N SER A 555 -31.13 4.24 -36.47
CA SER A 555 -30.16 3.50 -35.64
C SER A 555 -30.44 2.00 -35.75
N ALA A 556 -29.63 1.32 -36.56
CA ALA A 556 -29.72 -0.14 -36.71
C ALA A 556 -29.50 -0.87 -35.38
N TYR A 557 -28.69 -0.31 -34.48
CA TYR A 557 -28.46 -0.86 -33.15
C TYR A 557 -29.74 -0.86 -32.31
N LEU A 558 -30.42 0.28 -32.20
CA LEU A 558 -31.65 0.40 -31.40
C LEU A 558 -32.80 -0.42 -31.98
N LEU A 559 -32.93 -0.46 -33.31
CA LEU A 559 -33.90 -1.31 -33.99
C LEU A 559 -33.63 -2.80 -33.74
N ARG A 560 -32.37 -3.24 -33.76
CA ARG A 560 -32.02 -4.62 -33.43
C ARG A 560 -32.34 -4.95 -31.97
N ASP A 561 -31.97 -4.06 -31.06
CA ASP A 561 -32.22 -4.23 -29.63
C ASP A 561 -33.73 -4.33 -29.30
N LEU A 562 -34.56 -3.59 -30.03
CA LEU A 562 -36.01 -3.69 -29.97
C LEU A 562 -36.53 -5.08 -30.42
N THR A 563 -35.94 -5.69 -31.46
CA THR A 563 -36.34 -7.02 -31.93
C THR A 563 -36.07 -8.11 -30.88
N ILE A 564 -35.03 -7.97 -30.06
CA ILE A 564 -34.72 -8.92 -29.00
C ILE A 564 -35.87 -8.95 -27.99
N THR A 565 -36.36 -7.80 -27.53
CA THR A 565 -37.46 -7.74 -26.57
C THR A 565 -38.78 -8.25 -27.16
N TYR A 566 -39.06 -7.98 -28.45
CA TYR A 566 -40.22 -8.59 -29.12
C TYR A 566 -40.12 -10.11 -29.19
N ASP A 567 -38.94 -10.64 -29.48
CA ASP A 567 -38.72 -12.08 -29.52
C ASP A 567 -38.92 -12.73 -28.14
N GLU A 568 -38.39 -12.13 -27.07
CA GLU A 568 -38.58 -12.63 -25.70
C GLU A 568 -40.05 -12.61 -25.29
N ILE A 569 -40.80 -11.55 -25.63
CA ILE A 569 -42.24 -11.48 -25.41
C ILE A 569 -42.95 -12.59 -26.19
N GLY A 570 -42.57 -12.80 -27.45
CA GLY A 570 -43.16 -13.82 -28.30
C GLY A 570 -42.91 -15.24 -27.79
N ASP A 571 -41.68 -15.54 -27.38
CA ASP A 571 -41.30 -16.85 -26.83
C ASP A 571 -41.99 -17.12 -25.49
N LEU A 572 -42.09 -16.10 -24.62
CA LEU A 572 -42.84 -16.17 -23.36
C LEU A 572 -44.32 -16.43 -23.61
N ALA A 573 -44.96 -15.67 -24.50
CA ALA A 573 -46.36 -15.81 -24.85
C ALA A 573 -46.65 -17.18 -25.48
N ARG A 574 -45.78 -17.67 -26.37
CA ARG A 574 -45.91 -19.01 -26.97
C ARG A 574 -45.85 -20.10 -25.90
N THR A 575 -44.89 -20.01 -24.98
CA THR A 575 -44.76 -20.95 -23.86
C THR A 575 -45.98 -20.94 -22.92
N ALA A 576 -46.60 -19.76 -22.75
CA ALA A 576 -47.85 -19.61 -22.00
C ALA A 576 -49.10 -20.08 -22.77
N GLY A 577 -48.96 -20.49 -24.04
CA GLY A 577 -50.08 -20.86 -24.91
C GLY A 577 -50.88 -19.67 -25.46
N GLN A 578 -50.38 -18.45 -25.30
CA GLN A 578 -50.96 -17.20 -25.79
C GLN A 578 -50.52 -16.97 -27.25
N LEU A 579 -50.96 -17.85 -28.15
CA LEU A 579 -50.46 -17.91 -29.53
C LEU A 579 -50.74 -16.63 -30.35
N ASP A 580 -51.84 -15.91 -30.07
CA ASP A 580 -52.16 -14.65 -30.75
C ASP A 580 -51.17 -13.53 -30.38
N ASP A 581 -50.85 -13.42 -29.09
CA ASP A 581 -49.88 -12.45 -28.58
C ASP A 581 -48.46 -12.80 -29.08
N ALA A 582 -48.12 -14.10 -29.09
CA ALA A 582 -46.85 -14.59 -29.60
C ALA A 582 -46.65 -14.23 -31.09
N GLN A 583 -47.66 -14.50 -31.91
CA GLN A 583 -47.63 -14.16 -33.33
C GLN A 583 -47.45 -12.65 -33.54
N THR A 584 -48.22 -11.83 -32.81
CA THR A 584 -48.15 -10.36 -32.92
C THR A 584 -46.74 -9.85 -32.61
N ALA A 585 -46.11 -10.36 -31.55
CA ALA A 585 -44.76 -9.97 -31.17
C ALA A 585 -43.72 -10.37 -32.24
N PHE A 586 -43.80 -11.60 -32.77
CA PHE A 586 -42.89 -12.05 -33.83
C PHE A 586 -43.11 -11.31 -35.16
N GLU A 587 -44.33 -10.90 -35.48
CA GLU A 587 -44.61 -10.09 -36.66
C GLU A 587 -44.01 -8.68 -36.56
N GLU A 588 -44.04 -8.05 -35.38
CA GLU A 588 -43.34 -6.77 -35.15
C GLU A 588 -41.82 -6.92 -35.25
N SER A 589 -41.26 -7.99 -34.66
CA SER A 589 -39.83 -8.33 -34.82
C SER A 589 -39.46 -8.50 -36.30
N LEU A 590 -40.26 -9.27 -37.05
CA LEU A 590 -40.06 -9.49 -38.49
C LEU A 590 -40.13 -8.17 -39.27
N ARG A 591 -41.09 -7.29 -38.98
CA ARG A 591 -41.24 -5.99 -39.65
C ARG A 591 -39.96 -5.16 -39.55
N ILE A 592 -39.36 -5.12 -38.35
CA ILE A 592 -38.12 -4.38 -38.11
C ILE A 592 -36.94 -5.06 -38.82
N ARG A 593 -36.83 -6.39 -38.75
CA ARG A 593 -35.76 -7.14 -39.43
C ARG A 593 -35.80 -6.99 -40.95
N LEU A 594 -36.99 -6.97 -41.55
CA LEU A 594 -37.18 -6.68 -42.97
C LEU A 594 -36.71 -5.28 -43.34
N LEU A 595 -36.98 -4.27 -42.49
CA LEU A 595 -36.46 -2.91 -42.69
C LEU A 595 -34.92 -2.88 -42.64
N LEU A 596 -34.32 -3.57 -41.66
CA LEU A 596 -32.87 -3.67 -41.52
C LEU A 596 -32.23 -4.40 -42.71
N ALA A 597 -32.80 -5.53 -43.14
CA ALA A 597 -32.33 -6.30 -44.29
C ALA A 597 -32.46 -5.50 -45.60
N LYS A 598 -33.53 -4.74 -45.78
CA LYS A 598 -33.71 -3.87 -46.96
C LYS A 598 -32.59 -2.82 -47.09
N ASN A 599 -32.10 -2.28 -45.98
CA ASN A 599 -31.02 -1.29 -45.98
C ASN A 599 -29.63 -1.89 -46.24
N LYS A 600 -29.46 -3.21 -46.05
CA LYS A 600 -28.25 -3.95 -46.39
C LYS A 600 -28.63 -5.34 -46.93
N PRO A 601 -29.06 -5.45 -48.20
CA PRO A 601 -29.59 -6.69 -48.74
C PRO A 601 -28.55 -7.81 -48.82
N ASP A 602 -27.27 -7.46 -48.90
CA ASP A 602 -26.17 -8.42 -49.01
C ASP A 602 -25.55 -8.84 -47.67
N ASP A 603 -26.08 -8.34 -46.55
CA ASP A 603 -25.64 -8.67 -45.20
C ASP A 603 -26.25 -10.02 -44.76
N PRO A 604 -25.46 -11.11 -44.69
CA PRO A 604 -25.99 -12.45 -44.42
C PRO A 604 -26.62 -12.56 -43.04
N GLU A 605 -26.10 -11.87 -42.02
CA GLU A 605 -26.66 -11.88 -40.67
C GLU A 605 -28.07 -11.30 -40.64
N ARG A 606 -28.31 -10.21 -41.40
CA ARG A 606 -29.64 -9.58 -41.47
C ARG A 606 -30.65 -10.46 -42.18
N GLN A 607 -30.23 -11.11 -43.26
CA GLN A 607 -31.09 -12.06 -43.98
C GLN A 607 -31.42 -13.27 -43.10
N ARG A 608 -30.41 -13.84 -42.44
CA ARG A 608 -30.58 -14.93 -41.49
C ARG A 608 -31.57 -14.58 -40.38
N ALA A 609 -31.49 -13.37 -39.81
CA ALA A 609 -32.45 -12.92 -38.80
C ALA A 609 -33.91 -12.86 -39.31
N VAL A 610 -34.13 -12.49 -40.57
CA VAL A 610 -35.46 -12.53 -41.21
C VAL A 610 -35.96 -13.97 -41.36
N SER A 611 -35.09 -14.89 -41.75
CA SER A 611 -35.38 -16.33 -41.83
C SER A 611 -35.85 -16.88 -40.47
N VAL A 612 -35.10 -16.61 -39.39
CA VAL A 612 -35.47 -17.02 -38.02
C VAL A 612 -36.85 -16.49 -37.59
N SER A 613 -37.18 -15.24 -37.93
CA SER A 613 -38.51 -14.69 -37.63
C SER A 613 -39.63 -15.43 -38.37
N HIS A 614 -39.41 -15.82 -39.63
CA HIS A 614 -40.36 -16.65 -40.36
C HIS A 614 -40.52 -18.04 -39.73
N GLU A 615 -39.45 -18.64 -39.21
CA GLU A 615 -39.54 -19.91 -38.49
C GLU A 615 -40.37 -19.82 -37.22
N ARG A 616 -40.14 -18.79 -36.38
CA ARG A 616 -40.91 -18.58 -35.15
C ARG A 616 -42.40 -18.37 -35.43
N ILE A 617 -42.74 -17.60 -36.46
CA ILE A 617 -44.14 -17.44 -36.90
C ILE A 617 -44.71 -18.77 -37.38
N GLY A 618 -43.93 -19.55 -38.14
CA GLY A 618 -44.32 -20.89 -38.58
C GLY A 618 -44.57 -21.86 -37.42
N ASP A 619 -43.76 -21.80 -36.36
CA ASP A 619 -43.93 -22.62 -35.16
C ASP A 619 -45.26 -22.30 -34.46
N VAL A 620 -45.57 -21.01 -34.29
CA VAL A 620 -46.84 -20.55 -33.69
C VAL A 620 -48.05 -20.99 -34.53
N LEU A 621 -47.99 -20.83 -35.86
CA LEU A 621 -49.08 -21.24 -36.76
C LEU A 621 -49.30 -22.76 -36.70
N ARG A 622 -48.23 -23.54 -36.65
CA ARG A 622 -48.29 -25.00 -36.53
C ARG A 622 -48.88 -25.43 -35.19
N GLU A 623 -48.51 -24.79 -34.08
CA GLU A 623 -49.09 -25.04 -32.76
C GLU A 623 -50.59 -24.70 -32.69
N ARG A 624 -51.05 -23.72 -33.48
CA ARG A 624 -52.48 -23.40 -33.65
C ARG A 624 -53.23 -24.42 -34.53
N GLY A 625 -52.51 -25.32 -35.22
CA GLY A 625 -53.07 -26.26 -36.18
C GLY A 625 -53.23 -25.69 -37.60
N ASP A 626 -52.68 -24.52 -37.89
CA ASP A 626 -52.61 -23.96 -39.24
C ASP A 626 -51.34 -24.44 -39.96
N ALA A 627 -51.35 -25.71 -40.35
CA ALA A 627 -50.23 -26.33 -41.04
C ALA A 627 -49.96 -25.70 -42.43
N ALA A 628 -50.96 -25.09 -43.06
CA ALA A 628 -50.81 -24.41 -44.36
C ALA A 628 -50.09 -23.07 -44.20
N GLY A 629 -50.49 -22.27 -43.20
CA GLY A 629 -49.80 -21.04 -42.84
C GLY A 629 -48.36 -21.30 -42.38
N ALA A 630 -48.15 -22.34 -41.57
CA ALA A 630 -46.82 -22.77 -41.14
C ALA A 630 -45.91 -23.12 -42.32
N LEU A 631 -46.41 -23.93 -43.27
CA LEU A 631 -45.68 -24.28 -44.49
C LEU A 631 -45.27 -23.04 -45.29
N ALA A 632 -46.19 -22.08 -45.45
CA ALA A 632 -45.90 -20.83 -46.16
C ALA A 632 -44.82 -19.98 -45.45
N ALA A 633 -44.84 -19.93 -44.11
CA ALA A 633 -43.83 -19.24 -43.33
C ALA A 633 -42.46 -19.93 -43.43
N TYR A 634 -42.39 -21.25 -43.21
CA TYR A 634 -41.13 -22.00 -43.33
C TYR A 634 -40.55 -21.96 -44.74
N SER A 635 -41.38 -21.97 -45.79
CA SER A 635 -40.92 -21.84 -47.18
C SER A 635 -40.21 -20.52 -47.42
N LYS A 636 -40.62 -19.42 -46.76
CA LYS A 636 -39.91 -18.14 -46.82
C LYS A 636 -38.56 -18.21 -46.10
N SER A 637 -38.49 -18.90 -44.96
CA SER A 637 -37.22 -19.14 -44.25
C SER A 637 -36.25 -19.94 -45.13
N GLN A 638 -36.71 -21.07 -45.67
CA GLN A 638 -35.93 -21.93 -46.56
C GLN A 638 -35.37 -21.17 -47.75
N ALA A 639 -36.18 -20.35 -48.44
CA ALA A 639 -35.72 -19.59 -49.59
C ALA A 639 -34.56 -18.63 -49.26
N ILE A 640 -34.56 -18.06 -48.05
CA ILE A 640 -33.46 -17.22 -47.57
C ILE A 640 -32.24 -18.08 -47.23
N ALA A 641 -32.42 -19.17 -46.48
CA ALA A 641 -31.33 -20.07 -46.10
C ALA A 641 -30.62 -20.68 -47.33
N GLU A 642 -31.37 -21.10 -48.35
CA GLU A 642 -30.84 -21.60 -49.62
C GLU A 642 -30.01 -20.55 -50.37
N GLU A 643 -30.44 -19.30 -50.38
CA GLU A 643 -29.68 -18.21 -50.99
C GLU A 643 -28.40 -17.91 -50.21
N LEU A 644 -28.44 -17.95 -48.88
CA LEU A 644 -27.26 -17.76 -48.03
C LEU A 644 -26.23 -18.87 -48.23
N VAL A 645 -26.64 -20.14 -48.20
CA VAL A 645 -25.76 -21.29 -48.49
C VAL A 645 -25.21 -21.23 -49.92
N ARG A 646 -25.98 -20.74 -50.89
CA ARG A 646 -25.48 -20.58 -52.26
C ARG A 646 -24.36 -19.53 -52.36
N ARG A 647 -24.43 -18.48 -51.55
CA ARG A 647 -23.40 -17.41 -51.49
C ARG A 647 -22.15 -17.89 -50.78
N ASP A 648 -22.31 -18.64 -49.69
CA ASP A 648 -21.21 -19.26 -48.96
C ASP A 648 -21.47 -20.75 -48.69
N PRO A 649 -21.10 -21.64 -49.63
CA PRO A 649 -21.34 -23.07 -49.50
C PRO A 649 -20.48 -23.77 -48.44
N ASN A 650 -19.48 -23.10 -47.87
CA ASN A 650 -18.59 -23.68 -46.87
C ASN A 650 -18.98 -23.29 -45.44
N ASP A 651 -19.91 -22.34 -45.28
CA ASP A 651 -20.42 -21.94 -43.97
C ASP A 651 -21.31 -23.05 -43.39
N THR A 652 -20.81 -23.71 -42.35
CA THR A 652 -21.48 -24.83 -41.68
C THR A 652 -22.71 -24.39 -40.89
N ASP A 653 -22.74 -23.15 -40.37
CA ASP A 653 -23.89 -22.64 -39.64
C ASP A 653 -25.06 -22.39 -40.59
N LEU A 654 -24.78 -21.84 -41.78
CA LEU A 654 -25.79 -21.66 -42.83
C LEU A 654 -26.33 -23.00 -43.34
N LYS A 655 -25.47 -24.03 -43.50
CA LYS A 655 -25.92 -25.39 -43.85
C LYS A 655 -26.84 -25.96 -42.77
N ARG A 656 -26.47 -25.79 -41.49
CA ARG A 656 -27.28 -26.27 -40.36
C ARG A 656 -28.66 -25.61 -40.35
N ASP A 657 -28.73 -24.30 -40.55
CA ASP A 657 -30.02 -23.58 -40.64
C ASP A 657 -30.89 -24.08 -41.80
N LEU A 658 -30.27 -24.34 -42.96
CA LEU A 658 -30.97 -24.90 -44.11
C LEU A 658 -31.55 -26.29 -43.79
N SER A 659 -30.80 -27.14 -43.10
CA SER A 659 -31.29 -28.44 -42.62
C SER A 659 -32.50 -28.29 -41.70
N ILE A 660 -32.44 -27.37 -40.73
CA ILE A 660 -33.54 -27.06 -39.80
C ILE A 660 -34.77 -26.58 -40.56
N SER A 661 -34.60 -25.69 -41.54
CA SER A 661 -35.68 -25.22 -42.41
C SER A 661 -36.36 -26.36 -43.17
N TYR A 662 -35.60 -27.28 -43.77
CA TYR A 662 -36.16 -28.48 -44.40
C TYR A 662 -36.93 -29.35 -43.41
N ALA A 663 -36.41 -29.56 -42.21
CA ALA A 663 -37.09 -30.34 -41.17
C ALA A 663 -38.40 -29.67 -40.71
N LYS A 664 -38.42 -28.33 -40.56
CA LYS A 664 -39.64 -27.58 -40.22
C LYS A 664 -40.71 -27.68 -41.30
N ILE A 665 -40.33 -27.62 -42.57
CA ILE A 665 -41.24 -27.86 -43.71
C ILE A 665 -41.77 -29.28 -43.69
N GLY A 666 -40.90 -30.27 -43.45
CA GLY A 666 -41.30 -31.66 -43.26
C GLY A 666 -42.34 -31.81 -42.15
N ASN A 667 -42.16 -31.12 -41.02
CA ASN A 667 -43.14 -31.13 -39.91
C ASN A 667 -44.49 -30.55 -40.35
N ALA A 668 -44.52 -29.41 -41.06
CA ALA A 668 -45.78 -28.83 -41.54
C ALA A 668 -46.50 -29.73 -42.56
N LEU A 669 -45.75 -30.37 -43.48
CA LEU A 669 -46.31 -31.31 -44.45
C LEU A 669 -46.82 -32.59 -43.78
N ASN A 670 -46.12 -33.05 -42.75
CA ASN A 670 -46.51 -34.17 -41.90
C ASN A 670 -47.84 -33.88 -41.18
N ASP A 671 -48.00 -32.67 -40.65
CA ASP A 671 -49.26 -32.24 -40.00
C ASP A 671 -50.43 -32.10 -40.99
N GLN A 672 -50.14 -31.94 -42.29
CA GLN A 672 -51.14 -32.03 -43.38
C GLN A 672 -51.38 -33.46 -43.86
N GLU A 673 -50.75 -34.45 -43.24
CA GLU A 673 -50.75 -35.87 -43.67
C GLU A 673 -50.21 -36.07 -45.11
N ASN A 674 -49.44 -35.11 -45.64
CA ASN A 674 -48.76 -35.23 -46.93
C ASN A 674 -47.42 -35.95 -46.77
N TRP A 675 -47.49 -37.22 -46.38
CA TRP A 675 -46.34 -38.06 -46.06
C TRP A 675 -45.27 -38.12 -47.16
N PRO A 676 -45.60 -38.22 -48.47
CA PRO A 676 -44.56 -38.24 -49.50
C PRO A 676 -43.74 -36.95 -49.57
N ALA A 677 -44.40 -35.79 -49.47
CA ALA A 677 -43.71 -34.50 -49.48
C ALA A 677 -42.92 -34.29 -48.18
N ALA A 678 -43.50 -34.67 -47.03
CA ALA A 678 -42.82 -34.61 -45.73
C ALA A 678 -41.54 -35.45 -45.73
N LEU A 679 -41.61 -36.69 -46.24
CA LEU A 679 -40.46 -37.59 -46.37
C LEU A 679 -39.37 -36.97 -47.24
N ALA A 680 -39.73 -36.39 -48.38
CA ALA A 680 -38.77 -35.73 -49.27
C ALA A 680 -38.04 -34.56 -48.56
N SER A 681 -38.77 -33.72 -47.83
CA SER A 681 -38.16 -32.62 -47.05
C SER A 681 -37.27 -33.14 -45.92
N TYR A 682 -37.69 -34.15 -45.16
CA TYR A 682 -36.85 -34.74 -44.13
C TYR A 682 -35.60 -35.42 -44.69
N GLN A 683 -35.66 -36.00 -45.89
CA GLN A 683 -34.48 -36.56 -46.55
C GLN A 683 -33.47 -35.48 -46.95
N GLN A 684 -33.93 -34.29 -47.36
CA GLN A 684 -33.03 -33.16 -47.60
C GLN A 684 -32.36 -32.70 -46.30
N ALA A 685 -33.12 -32.55 -45.21
CA ALA A 685 -32.57 -32.24 -43.89
C ALA A 685 -31.54 -33.28 -43.44
N LEU A 686 -31.87 -34.57 -43.56
CA LEU A 686 -31.00 -35.68 -43.21
C LEU A 686 -29.69 -35.67 -44.00
N ALA A 687 -29.74 -35.38 -45.31
CA ALA A 687 -28.54 -35.32 -46.14
C ALA A 687 -27.55 -34.25 -45.63
N VAL A 688 -28.06 -33.04 -45.34
CA VAL A 688 -27.23 -31.94 -44.83
C VAL A 688 -26.73 -32.21 -43.42
N ALA A 689 -27.59 -32.73 -42.53
CA ALA A 689 -27.20 -33.06 -41.15
C ALA A 689 -26.13 -34.16 -41.12
N ARG A 690 -26.21 -35.15 -42.03
CA ARG A 690 -25.21 -36.20 -42.17
C ARG A 690 -23.87 -35.65 -42.66
N GLU A 691 -23.89 -34.78 -43.68
CA GLU A 691 -22.68 -34.11 -44.16
C GLU A 691 -21.95 -33.39 -43.02
N LEU A 692 -22.65 -32.56 -42.24
CA LEU A 692 -22.06 -31.84 -41.11
C LEU A 692 -21.52 -32.79 -40.03
N ALA A 693 -22.31 -33.80 -39.66
CA ALA A 693 -21.91 -34.77 -38.63
C ALA A 693 -20.71 -35.65 -39.04
N ASP A 694 -20.54 -35.90 -40.34
CA ASP A 694 -19.39 -36.63 -40.90
C ASP A 694 -18.14 -35.72 -40.98
N ASP A 695 -18.32 -34.42 -41.24
CA ASP A 695 -17.23 -33.42 -41.27
C ASP A 695 -16.59 -33.20 -39.88
N ASP A 696 -17.40 -33.15 -38.81
CA ASP A 696 -16.92 -33.15 -37.42
C ASP A 696 -17.67 -34.18 -36.55
N PRO A 697 -17.16 -35.42 -36.46
CA PRO A 697 -17.75 -36.47 -35.63
C PRO A 697 -17.65 -36.21 -34.11
N GLY A 698 -16.89 -35.20 -33.69
CA GLY A 698 -16.78 -34.74 -32.31
C GLY A 698 -17.85 -33.72 -31.91
N ASN A 699 -18.49 -33.08 -32.90
CA ASN A 699 -19.52 -32.08 -32.65
C ASN A 699 -20.83 -32.73 -32.20
N THR A 700 -21.11 -32.65 -30.89
CA THR A 700 -22.27 -33.31 -30.29
C THR A 700 -23.61 -32.72 -30.76
N ASP A 701 -23.64 -31.45 -31.13
CA ASP A 701 -24.87 -30.80 -31.61
C ASP A 701 -25.23 -31.30 -33.01
N TRP A 702 -24.25 -31.41 -33.90
CA TRP A 702 -24.46 -31.95 -35.26
C TRP A 702 -24.85 -33.43 -35.22
N GLN A 703 -24.24 -34.20 -34.33
CA GLN A 703 -24.63 -35.59 -34.09
C GLN A 703 -26.09 -35.68 -33.63
N ARG A 704 -26.52 -34.82 -32.70
CA ARG A 704 -27.92 -34.78 -32.24
C ARG A 704 -28.88 -34.34 -33.35
N ASP A 705 -28.52 -33.37 -34.19
CA ASP A 705 -29.37 -32.96 -35.31
C ASP A 705 -29.55 -34.07 -36.35
N LEU A 706 -28.49 -34.84 -36.61
CA LEU A 706 -28.54 -36.04 -37.44
C LEU A 706 -29.50 -37.08 -36.85
N SER A 707 -29.44 -37.34 -35.53
CA SER A 707 -30.34 -38.28 -34.86
C SER A 707 -31.79 -37.82 -34.97
N VAL A 708 -32.08 -36.54 -34.78
CA VAL A 708 -33.42 -35.97 -34.96
C VAL A 708 -33.92 -36.14 -36.40
N CYS A 709 -33.08 -35.89 -37.41
CA CYS A 709 -33.48 -36.07 -38.81
C CYS A 709 -33.81 -37.53 -39.15
N LEU A 710 -33.01 -38.48 -38.63
CA LEU A 710 -33.27 -39.92 -38.76
C LEU A 710 -34.63 -40.29 -38.16
N GLU A 711 -34.95 -39.79 -36.97
CA GLU A 711 -36.23 -40.06 -36.31
C GLU A 711 -37.42 -39.48 -37.08
N LYS A 712 -37.26 -38.30 -37.69
CA LYS A 712 -38.31 -37.69 -38.52
C LYS A 712 -38.60 -38.51 -39.78
N VAL A 713 -37.55 -38.99 -40.46
CA VAL A 713 -37.69 -39.92 -41.59
C VAL A 713 -38.36 -41.22 -41.12
N ALA A 714 -37.91 -41.79 -40.00
CA ALA A 714 -38.44 -43.03 -39.45
C ALA A 714 -39.94 -42.94 -39.13
N GLY A 715 -40.38 -41.84 -38.51
CA GLY A 715 -41.78 -41.61 -38.18
C GLY A 715 -42.69 -41.59 -39.41
N VAL A 716 -42.26 -40.95 -40.51
CA VAL A 716 -43.03 -40.94 -41.77
C VAL A 716 -43.04 -42.31 -42.43
N LEU A 717 -41.92 -43.03 -42.42
CA LEU A 717 -41.85 -44.40 -42.94
C LEU A 717 -42.80 -45.35 -42.18
N ASP A 718 -42.89 -45.21 -40.86
CA ASP A 718 -43.84 -45.98 -40.05
C ASP A 718 -45.29 -45.63 -40.38
N ALA A 719 -45.61 -44.34 -40.55
CA ALA A 719 -46.94 -43.89 -40.97
C ALA A 719 -47.34 -44.44 -42.36
N GLN A 720 -46.37 -44.63 -43.25
CA GLN A 720 -46.55 -45.26 -44.56
C GLN A 720 -46.58 -46.80 -44.49
N GLY A 721 -46.38 -47.41 -43.32
CA GLY A 721 -46.35 -48.85 -43.10
C GLY A 721 -45.02 -49.53 -43.44
N ASN A 722 -43.98 -48.77 -43.78
CA ASN A 722 -42.62 -49.29 -43.96
C ASN A 722 -41.91 -49.44 -42.60
N VAL A 723 -42.38 -50.41 -41.82
CA VAL A 723 -41.86 -50.69 -40.47
C VAL A 723 -40.38 -51.07 -40.48
N GLY A 724 -39.91 -51.76 -41.52
CA GLY A 724 -38.50 -52.15 -41.65
C GLY A 724 -37.57 -50.94 -41.81
N GLY A 725 -37.88 -50.05 -42.75
CA GLY A 725 -37.10 -48.82 -42.95
C GLY A 725 -37.19 -47.85 -41.77
N ALA A 726 -38.35 -47.79 -41.09
CA ALA A 726 -38.47 -47.02 -39.85
C ALA A 726 -37.54 -47.56 -38.76
N LEU A 727 -37.51 -48.88 -38.55
CA LEU A 727 -36.67 -49.49 -37.52
C LEU A 727 -35.18 -49.26 -37.79
N GLU A 728 -34.73 -49.35 -39.04
CA GLU A 728 -33.35 -49.05 -39.45
C GLU A 728 -32.95 -47.61 -39.06
N ASN A 729 -33.76 -46.62 -39.43
CA ASN A 729 -33.47 -45.22 -39.10
C ASN A 729 -33.48 -44.95 -37.58
N TYR A 730 -34.41 -45.56 -36.82
CA TYR A 730 -34.39 -45.42 -35.36
C TYR A 730 -33.20 -46.13 -34.71
N GLN A 731 -32.70 -47.23 -35.28
CA GLN A 731 -31.49 -47.90 -34.79
C GLN A 731 -30.24 -47.05 -35.04
N ASP A 732 -30.15 -46.39 -36.19
CA ASP A 732 -29.09 -45.42 -36.47
C ASP A 732 -29.15 -44.23 -35.49
N SER A 733 -30.35 -43.68 -35.24
CA SER A 733 -30.54 -42.64 -34.22
C SER A 733 -30.11 -43.14 -32.84
N LEU A 734 -30.51 -44.36 -32.45
CA LEU A 734 -30.20 -44.95 -31.14
C LEU A 734 -28.69 -45.02 -30.90
N ALA A 735 -27.91 -45.40 -31.92
CA ALA A 735 -26.45 -45.46 -31.81
C ALA A 735 -25.84 -44.09 -31.44
N ILE A 736 -26.39 -43.01 -31.99
CA ILE A 736 -25.95 -41.64 -31.72
C ILE A 736 -26.38 -41.20 -30.31
N VAL A 737 -27.68 -41.27 -30.00
CA VAL A 737 -28.20 -40.76 -28.72
C VAL A 737 -27.71 -41.58 -27.52
N ASP A 738 -27.45 -42.88 -27.68
CA ASP A 738 -26.82 -43.72 -26.65
C ASP A 738 -25.37 -43.29 -26.38
N ARG A 739 -24.61 -42.95 -27.42
CA ARG A 739 -23.24 -42.42 -27.28
C ARG A 739 -23.25 -41.07 -26.56
N LEU A 740 -24.14 -40.14 -26.95
CA LEU A 740 -24.27 -38.83 -26.33
C LEU A 740 -24.66 -38.96 -24.84
N ALA A 741 -25.70 -39.74 -24.54
CA ALA A 741 -26.17 -39.95 -23.18
C ALA A 741 -25.12 -40.62 -22.25
N LYS A 742 -24.16 -41.38 -22.81
CA LYS A 742 -23.01 -41.94 -22.07
C LYS A 742 -21.86 -40.95 -21.90
N LEU A 743 -21.71 -40.00 -22.82
CA LEU A 743 -20.68 -38.95 -22.76
C LEU A 743 -20.95 -38.00 -21.58
N ASP A 744 -22.21 -37.60 -21.40
CA ASP A 744 -22.66 -36.83 -20.23
C ASP A 744 -23.94 -37.45 -19.63
N PRO A 745 -23.80 -38.34 -18.62
CA PRO A 745 -24.94 -38.92 -17.93
C PRO A 745 -25.80 -37.90 -17.15
N GLY A 746 -25.28 -36.69 -16.89
CA GLY A 746 -26.00 -35.61 -16.23
C GLY A 746 -26.86 -34.77 -17.19
N ASN A 747 -26.65 -34.91 -18.50
CA ASN A 747 -27.41 -34.19 -19.51
C ASN A 747 -28.82 -34.77 -19.66
N SER A 748 -29.80 -34.11 -19.03
CA SER A 748 -31.20 -34.53 -19.03
C SER A 748 -31.82 -34.58 -20.43
N ASP A 749 -31.39 -33.72 -21.36
CA ASP A 749 -31.93 -33.69 -22.72
C ASP A 749 -31.47 -34.92 -23.52
N TRP A 750 -30.19 -35.29 -23.41
CA TRP A 750 -29.68 -36.49 -24.08
C TRP A 750 -30.28 -37.77 -23.50
N GLN A 751 -30.48 -37.81 -22.17
CA GLN A 751 -31.22 -38.91 -21.53
C GLN A 751 -32.67 -38.98 -22.06
N ARG A 752 -33.33 -37.83 -22.19
CA ARG A 752 -34.71 -37.76 -22.70
C ARG A 752 -34.80 -38.25 -24.14
N ASP A 753 -33.90 -37.80 -25.03
CA ASP A 753 -33.85 -38.22 -26.43
C ASP A 753 -33.66 -39.73 -26.55
N LEU A 754 -32.66 -40.30 -25.84
CA LEU A 754 -32.45 -41.74 -25.75
C LEU A 754 -33.73 -42.49 -25.33
N SER A 755 -34.45 -41.97 -24.34
CA SER A 755 -35.69 -42.57 -23.87
C SER A 755 -36.80 -42.55 -24.92
N ILE A 756 -36.86 -41.52 -25.77
CA ILE A 756 -37.84 -41.38 -26.86
C ILE A 756 -37.52 -42.38 -27.96
N THR A 757 -36.28 -42.43 -28.44
CA THR A 757 -35.84 -43.37 -29.46
C THR A 757 -36.09 -44.83 -29.05
N LEU A 758 -35.80 -45.19 -27.78
CA LEU A 758 -36.09 -46.51 -27.24
C LEU A 758 -37.60 -46.83 -27.21
N SER A 759 -38.44 -45.84 -26.91
CA SER A 759 -39.90 -46.02 -26.95
C SER A 759 -40.38 -46.29 -28.38
N GLU A 760 -39.89 -45.55 -29.37
CA GLU A 760 -40.28 -45.75 -30.77
C GLU A 760 -39.82 -47.11 -31.31
N ILE A 761 -38.60 -47.53 -31.01
CA ILE A 761 -38.12 -48.88 -31.33
C ILE A 761 -39.01 -49.95 -30.69
N GLY A 762 -39.37 -49.80 -29.41
CA GLY A 762 -40.27 -50.72 -28.73
C GLY A 762 -41.64 -50.85 -29.40
N MET A 763 -42.18 -49.72 -29.89
CA MET A 763 -43.44 -49.69 -30.65
C MET A 763 -43.32 -50.43 -31.99
N LEU A 764 -42.25 -50.21 -32.75
CA LEU A 764 -42.02 -50.89 -34.02
C LEU A 764 -41.77 -52.39 -33.86
N GLU A 765 -41.00 -52.81 -32.85
CA GLU A 765 -40.79 -54.22 -32.51
C GLU A 765 -42.11 -54.90 -32.12
N THR A 766 -43.01 -54.18 -31.44
CA THR A 766 -44.36 -54.68 -31.14
C THR A 766 -45.17 -54.91 -32.42
N LYS A 767 -45.10 -54.00 -33.40
CA LYS A 767 -45.76 -54.16 -34.71
C LYS A 767 -45.24 -55.38 -35.47
N GLN A 768 -43.95 -55.69 -35.34
CA GLN A 768 -43.32 -56.90 -35.91
C GLN A 768 -43.52 -58.17 -35.06
N ARG A 769 -44.19 -58.07 -33.90
CA ARG A 769 -44.40 -59.17 -32.94
C ARG A 769 -43.11 -59.69 -32.28
N HIS A 770 -42.07 -58.88 -32.22
CA HIS A 770 -40.82 -59.17 -31.49
C HIS A 770 -40.93 -58.72 -30.03
N PHE A 771 -41.74 -59.44 -29.24
CA PHE A 771 -42.14 -59.00 -27.89
C PHE A 771 -40.99 -58.90 -26.88
N GLU A 772 -39.94 -59.73 -26.97
CA GLU A 772 -38.78 -59.63 -26.07
C GLU A 772 -37.96 -58.36 -26.34
N GLY A 773 -37.74 -58.02 -27.62
CA GLY A 773 -37.07 -56.77 -28.01
C GLY A 773 -37.88 -55.54 -27.60
N SER A 774 -39.18 -55.55 -27.90
CA SER A 774 -40.13 -54.52 -27.47
C SER A 774 -40.10 -54.29 -25.95
N LYS A 775 -40.14 -55.39 -25.18
CA LYS A 775 -40.11 -55.31 -23.72
C LYS A 775 -38.83 -54.68 -23.20
N LYS A 776 -37.67 -55.11 -23.71
CA LYS A 776 -36.38 -54.55 -23.31
C LYS A 776 -36.30 -53.04 -23.59
N ALA A 777 -36.77 -52.61 -24.77
CA ALA A 777 -36.75 -51.21 -25.15
C ALA A 777 -37.68 -50.35 -24.27
N PHE A 778 -38.90 -50.83 -23.99
CA PHE A 778 -39.83 -50.13 -23.10
C PHE A 778 -39.36 -50.08 -21.64
N GLU A 779 -38.73 -51.15 -21.12
CA GLU A 779 -38.16 -51.14 -19.76
C GLU A 779 -37.03 -50.11 -19.63
N ALA A 780 -36.14 -50.03 -20.62
CA ALA A 780 -35.06 -49.05 -20.65
C ALA A 780 -35.60 -47.61 -20.74
N SER A 781 -36.53 -47.35 -21.66
CA SER A 781 -37.19 -46.05 -21.81
C SER A 781 -37.90 -45.62 -20.51
N LEU A 782 -38.68 -46.51 -19.89
CA LEU A 782 -39.39 -46.24 -18.65
C LEU A 782 -38.43 -45.91 -17.49
N GLY A 783 -37.33 -46.64 -17.36
CA GLY A 783 -36.33 -46.40 -16.31
C GLY A 783 -35.69 -45.01 -16.41
N ILE A 784 -35.38 -44.55 -17.62
CA ILE A 784 -34.82 -43.21 -17.85
C ILE A 784 -35.85 -42.13 -17.50
N ARG A 785 -37.08 -42.24 -18.03
CA ARG A 785 -38.14 -41.24 -17.79
C ARG A 785 -38.58 -41.19 -16.32
N GLN A 786 -38.50 -42.30 -15.60
CA GLN A 786 -38.68 -42.30 -14.16
C GLN A 786 -37.62 -41.44 -13.48
N LYS A 787 -36.33 -41.63 -13.78
CA LYS A 787 -35.25 -40.83 -13.17
C LYS A 787 -35.44 -39.33 -13.43
N LEU A 788 -35.70 -38.94 -14.67
CA LEU A 788 -35.94 -37.54 -15.05
C LEU A 788 -37.14 -36.94 -14.29
N ALA A 789 -38.28 -37.63 -14.30
CA ALA A 789 -39.47 -37.19 -13.57
C ALA A 789 -39.28 -37.12 -12.04
N HIS A 790 -38.37 -37.92 -11.46
CA HIS A 790 -38.04 -37.83 -10.03
C HIS A 790 -37.05 -36.71 -9.73
N SER A 791 -36.14 -36.36 -10.64
CA SER A 791 -35.19 -35.26 -10.44
C SER A 791 -35.86 -33.89 -10.47
N ASP A 792 -36.93 -33.73 -11.26
CA ASP A 792 -37.76 -32.53 -11.23
C ASP A 792 -39.26 -32.88 -11.28
N PRO A 793 -39.91 -33.02 -10.10
CA PRO A 793 -41.34 -33.28 -10.00
C PRO A 793 -42.24 -32.15 -10.56
N ASN A 794 -41.69 -30.94 -10.71
CA ASN A 794 -42.44 -29.79 -11.20
C ASN A 794 -42.41 -29.69 -12.73
N ASN A 795 -41.42 -30.29 -13.38
CA ASN A 795 -41.31 -30.34 -14.84
C ASN A 795 -42.46 -31.14 -15.47
N ALA A 796 -43.47 -30.42 -15.97
CA ALA A 796 -44.66 -31.01 -16.56
C ALA A 796 -44.37 -31.88 -17.80
N ILE A 797 -43.34 -31.54 -18.57
CA ILE A 797 -42.93 -32.28 -19.78
C ILE A 797 -42.41 -33.65 -19.36
N TRP A 798 -41.49 -33.71 -18.39
CA TRP A 798 -40.93 -34.98 -17.92
C TRP A 798 -41.97 -35.88 -17.25
N GLN A 799 -42.91 -35.29 -16.50
CA GLN A 799 -44.05 -36.04 -15.96
C GLN A 799 -44.92 -36.63 -17.06
N PHE A 800 -45.21 -35.87 -18.13
CA PHE A 800 -46.01 -36.37 -19.24
C PHE A 800 -45.26 -37.40 -20.10
N ASP A 801 -43.95 -37.25 -20.29
CA ASP A 801 -43.13 -38.27 -20.95
C ASP A 801 -43.17 -39.59 -20.15
N LEU A 802 -43.18 -39.52 -18.82
CA LEU A 802 -43.36 -40.69 -17.96
C LEU A 802 -44.75 -41.34 -18.14
N VAL A 803 -45.82 -40.54 -18.31
CA VAL A 803 -47.15 -41.05 -18.69
C VAL A 803 -47.06 -41.86 -19.99
N GLN A 804 -46.40 -41.33 -21.01
CA GLN A 804 -46.23 -42.00 -22.29
C GLN A 804 -45.43 -43.30 -22.16
N ALA A 805 -44.36 -43.33 -21.37
CA ALA A 805 -43.62 -44.57 -21.13
C ALA A 805 -44.45 -45.63 -20.40
N TYR A 806 -45.33 -45.23 -19.46
CA TYR A 806 -46.28 -46.19 -18.87
C TYR A 806 -47.28 -46.72 -19.89
N ILE A 807 -47.80 -45.88 -20.80
CA ILE A 807 -48.69 -46.33 -21.88
C ILE A 807 -47.99 -47.36 -22.76
N ASN A 808 -46.76 -47.05 -23.18
CA ASN A 808 -45.95 -47.91 -24.04
C ASN A 808 -45.60 -49.24 -23.35
N TYR A 809 -45.12 -49.19 -22.10
CA TYR A 809 -44.79 -50.40 -21.34
C TYR A 809 -46.02 -51.27 -21.05
N ALA A 810 -47.23 -50.72 -20.99
CA ALA A 810 -48.45 -51.49 -20.79
C ALA A 810 -48.72 -52.52 -21.91
N TYR A 811 -48.14 -52.37 -23.10
CA TYR A 811 -48.29 -53.36 -24.18
C TYR A 811 -47.61 -54.71 -23.85
N VAL A 812 -46.56 -54.68 -23.03
CA VAL A 812 -45.72 -55.85 -22.69
C VAL A 812 -45.75 -56.21 -21.21
N ALA A 813 -46.39 -55.36 -20.38
CA ALA A 813 -46.45 -55.56 -18.94
C ALA A 813 -47.27 -56.80 -18.55
N LYS A 814 -46.81 -57.50 -17.50
CA LYS A 814 -47.56 -58.62 -16.90
C LYS A 814 -48.93 -58.20 -16.32
N ASP A 815 -48.99 -56.99 -15.76
CA ASP A 815 -50.23 -56.36 -15.28
C ASP A 815 -50.44 -54.99 -15.96
N PRO A 816 -50.98 -54.96 -17.18
CA PRO A 816 -51.16 -53.72 -17.93
C PRO A 816 -52.17 -52.78 -17.26
N LYS A 817 -53.12 -53.32 -16.47
CA LYS A 817 -54.12 -52.53 -15.77
C LYS A 817 -53.47 -51.68 -14.67
N ALA A 818 -52.58 -52.25 -13.88
CA ALA A 818 -51.85 -51.51 -12.85
C ALA A 818 -51.00 -50.38 -13.47
N VAL A 819 -50.30 -50.67 -14.57
CA VAL A 819 -49.46 -49.68 -15.27
C VAL A 819 -50.29 -48.53 -15.84
N LEU A 820 -51.39 -48.82 -16.56
CA LEU A 820 -52.27 -47.79 -17.12
C LEU A 820 -52.99 -46.97 -16.04
N THR A 821 -53.23 -47.55 -14.86
CA THR A 821 -53.79 -46.81 -13.72
C THR A 821 -52.80 -45.77 -13.19
N LYS A 822 -51.50 -46.10 -13.14
CA LYS A 822 -50.44 -45.13 -12.79
C LYS A 822 -50.39 -43.98 -13.80
N ALA A 823 -50.40 -44.31 -15.10
CA ALA A 823 -50.43 -43.31 -16.17
C ALA A 823 -51.64 -42.36 -16.03
N LEU A 824 -52.84 -42.91 -15.77
CA LEU A 824 -54.05 -42.11 -15.61
C LEU A 824 -53.99 -41.19 -14.39
N ASN A 825 -53.52 -41.68 -13.25
CA ASN A 825 -53.42 -40.88 -12.03
C ASN A 825 -52.45 -39.70 -12.23
N LEU A 826 -51.28 -39.94 -12.82
CA LEU A 826 -50.32 -38.89 -13.11
C LEU A 826 -50.88 -37.86 -14.11
N THR A 827 -51.57 -38.31 -15.16
CA THR A 827 -52.21 -37.41 -16.12
C THR A 827 -53.29 -36.53 -15.45
N LEU A 828 -54.10 -37.09 -14.55
CA LEU A 828 -55.12 -36.35 -13.81
C LEU A 828 -54.52 -35.35 -12.82
N GLU A 829 -53.38 -35.68 -12.22
CA GLU A 829 -52.64 -34.76 -11.35
C GLU A 829 -52.12 -33.55 -12.14
N LEU A 830 -51.54 -33.78 -13.33
CA LEU A 830 -51.10 -32.72 -14.22
C LEU A 830 -52.27 -31.81 -14.62
N ASP A 831 -53.43 -32.37 -14.97
CA ASP A 831 -54.62 -31.57 -15.32
C ASP A 831 -55.15 -30.78 -14.12
N ARG A 832 -55.23 -31.40 -12.94
CA ARG A 832 -55.69 -30.73 -11.70
C ARG A 832 -54.79 -29.57 -11.28
N THR A 833 -53.49 -29.69 -11.55
CA THR A 833 -52.50 -28.65 -11.24
C THR A 833 -52.34 -27.62 -12.37
N GLY A 834 -53.13 -27.72 -13.45
CA GLY A 834 -53.02 -26.81 -14.60
C GLY A 834 -51.77 -27.01 -15.44
N ARG A 835 -50.99 -28.06 -15.18
CA ARG A 835 -49.72 -28.38 -15.84
C ARG A 835 -49.87 -29.28 -17.07
N LEU A 836 -51.06 -29.85 -17.31
CA LEU A 836 -51.33 -30.63 -18.52
C LEU A 836 -51.64 -29.69 -19.69
N ALA A 837 -50.81 -29.75 -20.73
CA ALA A 837 -51.00 -28.93 -21.92
C ALA A 837 -52.37 -29.22 -22.59
N PRO A 838 -53.03 -28.22 -23.20
CA PRO A 838 -54.34 -28.39 -23.83
C PRO A 838 -54.40 -29.52 -24.85
N ARG A 839 -53.34 -29.67 -25.66
CA ARG A 839 -53.21 -30.74 -26.66
C ARG A 839 -53.18 -32.15 -26.07
N ASP A 840 -52.76 -32.30 -24.81
CA ASP A 840 -52.54 -33.58 -24.15
C ASP A 840 -53.74 -34.04 -23.31
N LYS A 841 -54.72 -33.15 -23.06
CA LYS A 841 -55.97 -33.47 -22.34
C LYS A 841 -56.76 -34.66 -22.90
N PRO A 842 -56.82 -34.91 -24.23
CA PRO A 842 -57.46 -36.10 -24.78
C PRO A 842 -56.90 -37.43 -24.24
N THR A 843 -55.66 -37.45 -23.73
CA THR A 843 -55.00 -38.63 -23.14
C THR A 843 -55.78 -39.19 -21.96
N ILE A 844 -56.46 -38.35 -21.16
CA ILE A 844 -57.30 -38.81 -20.04
C ILE A 844 -58.43 -39.72 -20.54
N LYS A 845 -59.11 -39.29 -21.61
CA LYS A 845 -60.20 -40.07 -22.23
C LYS A 845 -59.65 -41.36 -22.84
N TYR A 846 -58.49 -41.29 -23.50
CA TYR A 846 -57.80 -42.44 -24.07
C TYR A 846 -57.47 -43.51 -23.02
N LEU A 847 -56.81 -43.13 -21.93
CA LEU A 847 -56.44 -44.02 -20.83
C LEU A 847 -57.66 -44.66 -20.15
N ARG A 848 -58.73 -43.89 -19.90
CA ARG A 848 -60.00 -44.42 -19.38
C ARG A 848 -60.60 -45.48 -20.33
N GLY A 849 -60.54 -45.24 -21.63
CA GLY A 849 -60.97 -46.19 -22.66
C GLY A 849 -60.16 -47.48 -22.66
N LEU A 850 -58.83 -47.40 -22.54
CA LEU A 850 -57.96 -48.59 -22.45
C LEU A 850 -58.27 -49.42 -21.21
N LEU A 851 -58.41 -48.79 -20.03
CA LEU A 851 -58.75 -49.47 -18.78
C LEU A 851 -60.14 -50.14 -18.84
N ALA A 852 -61.13 -49.49 -19.47
CA ALA A 852 -62.45 -50.07 -19.67
C ALA A 852 -62.39 -51.35 -20.53
N LYS A 853 -61.63 -51.34 -21.63
CA LYS A 853 -61.43 -52.53 -22.49
C LYS A 853 -60.77 -53.69 -21.74
N LEU A 854 -59.78 -53.41 -20.88
CA LEU A 854 -59.14 -54.44 -20.06
C LEU A 854 -60.07 -55.03 -18.99
N ASN A 855 -60.96 -54.21 -18.42
CA ASN A 855 -61.98 -54.68 -17.48
C ASN A 855 -63.05 -55.54 -18.18
N ALA A 856 -63.38 -55.25 -19.44
CA ALA A 856 -64.35 -56.02 -20.21
C ALA A 856 -63.85 -57.41 -20.62
N ARG A 857 -62.54 -57.60 -20.86
CA ARG A 857 -61.93 -58.89 -21.22
C ARG A 857 -61.85 -59.93 -20.08
N LYS A 858 -62.20 -59.56 -18.84
CA LYS A 858 -62.26 -60.45 -17.66
C LYS A 858 -63.68 -60.98 -17.35
N LYS A 859 -64.70 -60.54 -18.09
CA LYS A 859 -66.04 -61.14 -18.13
C LYS A 859 -66.14 -62.00 -19.38
#